data_AF-A0A1A8DK56-F1
#
_entry.id   AF-A0A1A8DK56-F1
#
_cell.length_a   1.000
_cell.length_b   1.000
_cell.length_c   1.000
_cell.angle_alpha   90.00
_cell.angle_beta   90.00
_cell.angle_gamma   90.00
#
_symmetry.space_group_name_H-M   'P 1'
#
loop_
_entity.id
_entity.type
_entity.pdbx_description
1 polymer ?
#
loop_
_entity_poly.entity_id
_entity_poly.type
_entity_poly.pdbx_seq_one_letter_code
_entity_poly.pdbx_strand_id
1 'polypeptide(L)'
;RQSRISTHNEIHWPSTESLQREQSPEDTVYFGLRDYSSSLQWGVASPILRCDDAFEKMVHTLLDKHPHLHSMVIRSYLLIQQYTEAMMALTSSPSLRDHITPETLAMVEDLINAPSREGSRGRGHMLLVRVPSLQLAMLARERLEDVRDKLGLQLCFAVLLGSPVSELSLSRNFINLIKTWRDCESEDWVPHTYEDLEGLPCIVILTGKDPLGETFPRSLKYTDLRLIDSSYLTRTALEQEVGLACTYVSMGVVQESRTAVAPRDSDGEKTTISLNDGDELERPQSNGSAATRTSGSLAENGVSSSDVADSFQKPSTSTSQPEGVLTSDISTLTERFKQECDSPGSQLSSNPSKTTNAPPSLYSSSSSSSPSTSSSSTQRPSQSTQCGRASKSSRVSPRTVILSRAAYSLLAGESGSQLSSFSLLPHADVAWSSPLRPPINYNPQGEEQSSYYRQWTVARQHHADYEAPPDPHPRRLLLSGPPQIGKTGAYLQFLRILFRMLIRLLEVDVYDEEEDGEEETSDVTAPVHSQWPDIEEVRKLPFDPSPRDPKFKKASPVYCDKMPKSSGGFKQEESHRQAKRVTKSIRLSRFAAHNSFHHCEQCHHYCEAVPATQLSECSLHAFTFCSSMLGEEVQLQFFIPKSKEQHFVFSQEGSHLESLRLPLASKDPDLLKSPIFTPTTGRQENGLLNLFHAMEGADHLHILVVKQFELHHYRKYWPNHILLVLPAMFNNAGVGAARFMIKELSYHNLELERNRLEEQGVKRQDVWPFIVMMDDSCVQWNTCQSADGSDTSDGGSSLSNVSLKSVLQQMENTPKISLYAMCGIRKWSSSLPCRSPSSPFSRCHLHDFVMLNVDLTQNVQYDLNRYGCEEVDFNLRVNSSGLLLCRFNNFFLMKKHIPVGGNKDFVVKPKLMEIENKASISPSQYVCAPDSEQTLLEAPAQFLLESFLQNCSHRLFPKAVQNRNNPVLSIDSYLNLSPEITVCYINSRPHSTNLNHQGLVFSGLLLYLCDSFVVSGLLKRFRFLKGATLCVICQDRSSLRQTIVRLELEDEWQFRLRDEFQTANCSEDRPLYFLTGRHV
;
A
#
# COMPACT_ATOMS: atom_id res chain seq x y z
N ARG A 1 -11.80 31.27 1.44
CA ARG A 1 -10.44 31.15 0.88
C ARG A 1 -9.51 31.88 1.84
N GLN A 2 -8.43 31.26 2.32
CA GLN A 2 -7.45 31.90 3.25
C GLN A 2 -6.00 31.85 2.72
N SER A 3 -5.76 31.14 1.60
CA SER A 3 -4.49 31.19 0.87
C SER A 3 -4.44 32.43 -0.02
N ARG A 4 -3.26 33.06 -0.08
CA ARG A 4 -2.88 34.11 -1.05
C ARG A 4 -1.80 33.67 -2.03
N ILE A 5 -1.48 32.38 -2.01
CA ILE A 5 -0.65 31.73 -3.02
C ILE A 5 -1.39 31.89 -4.36
N SER A 6 -0.70 32.40 -5.39
CA SER A 6 -1.27 32.49 -6.75
C SER A 6 -1.69 31.10 -7.21
N THR A 7 -2.80 30.98 -7.96
CA THR A 7 -3.24 29.66 -8.47
C THR A 7 -2.16 28.98 -9.30
N HIS A 8 -1.31 29.75 -10.00
CA HIS A 8 -0.16 29.23 -10.74
C HIS A 8 0.95 28.61 -9.88
N ASN A 9 0.96 28.90 -8.57
CA ASN A 9 1.89 28.36 -7.56
C ASN A 9 1.18 27.41 -6.55
N GLU A 10 -0.14 27.25 -6.66
CA GLU A 10 -0.84 26.09 -6.08
C GLU A 10 -0.46 24.85 -6.88
N ILE A 11 -0.14 23.74 -6.20
CA ILE A 11 0.12 22.47 -6.88
C ILE A 11 -1.24 21.89 -7.30
N HIS A 12 -1.69 22.29 -8.49
CA HIS A 12 -2.92 21.80 -9.10
C HIS A 12 -2.89 20.28 -9.24
N TRP A 13 -4.04 19.66 -8.99
CA TRP A 13 -4.21 18.23 -9.12
C TRP A 13 -4.40 17.89 -10.60
N PRO A 14 -3.49 17.13 -11.24
CA PRO A 14 -3.75 16.65 -12.58
C PRO A 14 -5.01 15.77 -12.53
N SER A 15 -6.03 16.16 -13.29
CA SER A 15 -7.12 15.24 -13.60
C SER A 15 -6.54 14.15 -14.51
N THR A 16 -7.19 12.99 -14.58
CA THR A 16 -6.78 11.91 -15.51
C THR A 16 -6.87 12.31 -16.99
N GLU A 17 -7.36 13.51 -17.30
CA GLU A 17 -7.53 14.06 -18.65
C GLU A 17 -6.57 15.22 -18.95
N SER A 18 -5.92 15.84 -17.95
CA SER A 18 -5.12 17.07 -18.13
C SER A 18 -3.67 16.85 -18.61
N LEU A 19 -3.35 15.65 -19.14
CA LEU A 19 -1.99 15.27 -19.58
C LEU A 19 -1.58 15.81 -20.97
N GLN A 20 -2.37 16.68 -21.60
CA GLN A 20 -2.13 17.18 -22.97
C GLN A 20 -2.19 18.70 -23.15
N ARG A 21 -2.25 19.51 -22.07
CA ARG A 21 -2.26 20.98 -22.22
C ARG A 21 -1.70 21.76 -21.03
N GLU A 22 -0.43 21.57 -20.73
CA GLU A 22 0.41 22.63 -20.17
C GLU A 22 1.61 22.83 -21.09
N GLN A 23 1.80 24.08 -21.56
CA GLN A 23 2.97 24.46 -22.34
C GLN A 23 4.11 24.78 -21.37
N SER A 24 5.26 24.14 -21.59
CA SER A 24 6.49 24.35 -20.84
C SER A 24 6.96 25.82 -20.96
N PRO A 25 7.30 26.50 -19.85
CA PRO A 25 7.82 27.88 -19.87
C PRO A 25 9.32 27.90 -20.22
N GLU A 26 9.67 27.40 -21.41
CA GLU A 26 11.04 27.10 -21.87
C GLU A 26 12.00 28.31 -21.90
N ASP A 27 11.48 29.53 -21.90
CA ASP A 27 12.25 30.78 -21.93
C ASP A 27 12.54 31.39 -20.53
N THR A 28 12.22 30.71 -19.42
CA THR A 28 12.40 31.27 -18.06
C THR A 28 13.22 30.40 -17.11
N VAL A 29 14.02 31.06 -16.25
CA VAL A 29 14.86 30.43 -15.22
C VAL A 29 14.56 31.08 -13.86
N TYR A 30 14.56 30.29 -12.79
CA TYR A 30 14.41 30.80 -11.44
C TYR A 30 15.68 31.56 -11.01
N PHE A 31 15.53 32.83 -10.63
CA PHE A 31 16.60 33.68 -10.14
C PHE A 31 16.61 33.69 -8.61
N GLY A 32 17.52 32.91 -8.00
CA GLY A 32 17.57 32.67 -6.57
C GLY A 32 18.65 33.45 -5.83
N LEU A 33 18.77 33.22 -4.51
CA LEU A 33 19.81 33.82 -3.65
C LEU A 33 21.24 33.63 -4.22
N ARG A 34 21.52 32.46 -4.81
CA ARG A 34 22.81 32.16 -5.45
C ARG A 34 23.07 33.05 -6.66
N ASP A 35 22.04 33.32 -7.48
CA ASP A 35 22.18 34.17 -8.66
C ASP A 35 22.35 35.64 -8.26
N TYR A 36 21.65 36.08 -7.20
CA TYR A 36 21.88 37.38 -6.55
C TYR A 36 23.33 37.56 -6.06
N SER A 37 23.87 36.58 -5.32
CA SER A 37 25.28 36.58 -4.91
C SER A 37 26.23 36.58 -6.12
N SER A 38 25.94 35.79 -7.16
CA SER A 38 26.72 35.79 -8.42
C SER A 38 26.67 37.12 -9.18
N SER A 39 25.60 37.92 -9.01
CA SER A 39 25.42 39.19 -9.72
C SER A 39 26.40 40.28 -9.28
N LEU A 40 27.05 40.10 -8.12
CA LEU A 40 28.13 40.97 -7.65
C LEU A 40 29.40 40.85 -8.50
N GLN A 41 29.53 39.78 -9.29
CA GLN A 41 30.64 39.55 -10.22
C GLN A 41 30.32 40.05 -11.65
N TRP A 42 29.13 40.61 -11.90
CA TRP A 42 28.72 41.08 -13.23
C TRP A 42 29.20 42.53 -13.43
N GLY A 43 30.08 42.76 -14.41
CA GLY A 43 30.79 44.02 -14.57
C GLY A 43 29.96 45.17 -15.13
N VAL A 44 30.21 46.38 -14.61
CA VAL A 44 29.81 47.72 -15.13
C VAL A 44 28.30 48.02 -15.19
N ALA A 45 27.43 47.04 -15.43
CA ALA A 45 26.02 47.17 -15.09
C ALA A 45 25.89 47.23 -13.55
N SER A 46 25.27 48.28 -13.02
CA SER A 46 25.13 48.49 -11.56
C SER A 46 24.58 47.23 -10.87
N PRO A 47 25.26 46.68 -9.84
CA PRO A 47 24.92 45.37 -9.31
C PRO A 47 23.48 45.32 -8.81
N ILE A 48 22.86 44.15 -9.00
CA ILE A 48 21.45 43.94 -8.69
C ILE A 48 21.26 43.84 -7.17
N LEU A 49 22.24 43.24 -6.48
CA LEU A 49 22.36 43.22 -5.02
C LEU A 49 23.24 44.40 -4.55
N ARG A 50 22.78 45.20 -3.58
CA ARG A 50 23.44 46.45 -3.16
C ARG A 50 23.52 46.61 -1.63
N CYS A 51 24.48 47.42 -1.18
CA CYS A 51 24.60 47.96 0.17
C CYS A 51 24.59 49.49 0.07
N ASP A 52 23.80 50.16 0.92
CA ASP A 52 23.76 51.62 0.98
C ASP A 52 24.76 52.15 2.03
N ASP A 53 25.97 52.42 1.54
CA ASP A 53 27.09 52.89 2.35
C ASP A 53 26.94 54.32 2.87
N ALA A 54 26.01 55.09 2.33
CA ALA A 54 25.69 56.43 2.84
C ALA A 54 24.68 56.32 3.98
N PHE A 55 23.64 55.48 3.85
CA PHE A 55 22.67 55.17 4.89
C PHE A 55 23.35 54.61 6.14
N GLU A 56 24.21 53.60 5.99
CA GLU A 56 24.84 52.97 7.16
C GLU A 56 25.77 53.96 7.91
N LYS A 57 26.44 54.89 7.22
CA LYS A 57 27.22 55.96 7.86
C LYS A 57 26.33 56.94 8.63
N MET A 58 25.17 57.30 8.09
CA MET A 58 24.17 58.12 8.80
C MET A 58 23.64 57.37 10.04
N VAL A 59 23.33 56.07 9.91
CA VAL A 59 22.89 55.21 11.02
C VAL A 59 23.94 55.17 12.13
N HIS A 60 25.20 54.85 11.82
CA HIS A 60 26.28 54.85 12.82
C HIS A 60 26.40 56.21 13.53
N THR A 61 26.40 57.31 12.77
CA THR A 61 26.43 58.68 13.30
C THR A 61 25.26 59.01 14.24
N LEU A 62 24.09 58.38 14.06
CA LEU A 62 22.92 58.54 14.93
C LEU A 62 22.93 57.58 16.13
N LEU A 63 23.48 56.37 15.99
CA LEU A 63 23.69 55.42 17.09
C LEU A 63 24.66 56.00 18.12
N ASP A 64 25.80 56.55 17.66
CA ASP A 64 26.82 57.16 18.52
C ASP A 64 26.28 58.38 19.30
N LYS A 65 25.32 59.12 18.70
CA LYS A 65 24.64 60.27 19.34
C LYS A 65 23.51 59.86 20.28
N HIS A 66 22.91 58.68 20.08
CA HIS A 66 21.73 58.23 20.82
C HIS A 66 21.86 56.76 21.29
N PRO A 67 22.88 56.41 22.09
CA PRO A 67 23.20 55.02 22.46
C PRO A 67 22.14 54.33 23.33
N HIS A 68 21.14 55.08 23.84
CA HIS A 68 20.02 54.54 24.60
C HIS A 68 18.83 54.10 23.72
N LEU A 69 18.84 54.38 22.41
CA LEU A 69 17.78 53.98 21.48
C LEU A 69 18.15 52.66 20.78
N HIS A 70 17.20 51.74 20.70
CA HIS A 70 17.39 50.46 20.02
C HIS A 70 17.64 50.67 18.51
N SER A 71 18.65 50.00 17.93
CA SER A 71 19.14 50.31 16.58
C SER A 71 18.07 50.25 15.49
N MET A 72 17.16 49.27 15.56
CA MET A 72 16.01 49.17 14.64
C MET A 72 15.09 50.40 14.64
N VAL A 73 14.99 51.13 15.76
CA VAL A 73 14.20 52.36 15.85
C VAL A 73 14.91 53.47 15.07
N ILE A 74 16.19 53.72 15.35
CA ILE A 74 17.00 54.70 14.61
C ILE A 74 17.00 54.40 13.11
N ARG A 75 17.27 53.14 12.71
CA ARG A 75 17.24 52.70 11.31
C ARG A 75 15.89 52.94 10.65
N SER A 76 14.77 52.62 11.32
CA SER A 76 13.43 52.81 10.76
C SER A 76 13.06 54.29 10.64
N TYR A 77 13.34 55.11 11.66
CA TYR A 77 13.06 56.56 11.61
C TYR A 77 13.89 57.25 10.53
N LEU A 78 15.19 56.93 10.40
CA LEU A 78 16.03 57.46 9.33
C LEU A 78 15.54 57.02 7.95
N LEU A 79 15.12 55.75 7.79
CA LEU A 79 14.61 55.26 6.52
C LEU A 79 13.33 56.02 6.11
N ILE A 80 12.38 56.19 7.03
CA ILE A 80 11.16 56.99 6.80
C ILE A 80 11.55 58.43 6.42
N GLN A 81 12.47 59.05 7.17
CA GLN A 81 12.96 60.40 6.89
C GLN A 81 13.53 60.50 5.47
N GLN A 82 14.46 59.62 5.08
CA GLN A 82 15.09 59.59 3.76
C GLN A 82 14.07 59.42 2.62
N TYR A 83 13.04 58.58 2.79
CA TYR A 83 11.96 58.47 1.80
C TYR A 83 11.10 59.74 1.73
N THR A 84 10.76 60.38 2.85
CA THR A 84 9.99 61.64 2.86
C THR A 84 10.78 62.81 2.28
N GLU A 85 12.09 62.90 2.58
CA GLU A 85 13.00 63.91 2.05
C GLU A 85 13.21 63.70 0.55
N ALA A 86 13.33 62.45 0.06
CA ALA A 86 13.36 62.15 -1.36
C ALA A 86 12.11 62.63 -2.11
N MET A 87 10.90 62.43 -1.56
CA MET A 87 9.68 62.99 -2.17
C MET A 87 9.76 64.52 -2.24
N MET A 88 10.07 65.19 -1.12
CA MET A 88 10.18 66.66 -1.08
C MET A 88 11.27 67.20 -2.03
N ALA A 89 12.41 66.52 -2.16
CA ALA A 89 13.53 66.87 -3.03
C ALA A 89 13.22 66.73 -4.53
N LEU A 90 12.21 65.92 -4.87
CA LEU A 90 11.75 65.70 -6.24
C LEU A 90 10.57 66.60 -6.63
N THR A 91 9.78 67.09 -5.67
CA THR A 91 8.59 67.93 -5.94
C THR A 91 8.74 69.41 -5.62
N SER A 92 9.41 69.78 -4.53
CA SER A 92 9.24 71.12 -3.93
C SER A 92 10.49 71.77 -3.32
N SER A 93 11.53 70.99 -3.02
CA SER A 93 12.66 71.46 -2.20
C SER A 93 13.99 70.79 -2.62
N PRO A 94 14.49 71.09 -3.84
CA PRO A 94 15.64 70.38 -4.43
C PRO A 94 16.96 70.50 -3.64
N SER A 95 17.09 71.48 -2.74
CA SER A 95 18.21 71.61 -1.80
C SER A 95 18.32 70.46 -0.78
N LEU A 96 17.27 69.64 -0.63
CA LEU A 96 17.33 68.43 0.20
C LEU A 96 18.13 67.29 -0.47
N ARG A 97 18.39 67.34 -1.79
CA ARG A 97 19.14 66.29 -2.52
C ARG A 97 20.49 65.95 -1.88
N ASP A 98 21.19 66.95 -1.34
CA ASP A 98 22.51 66.78 -0.71
C ASP A 98 22.48 65.98 0.62
N HIS A 99 21.30 65.78 1.20
CA HIS A 99 21.07 65.07 2.46
C HIS A 99 20.54 63.64 2.26
N ILE A 100 20.32 63.22 1.01
CA ILE A 100 19.61 61.98 0.67
C ILE A 100 20.56 60.99 0.00
N THR A 101 20.50 59.74 0.46
CA THR A 101 21.17 58.58 -0.12
C THR A 101 20.83 58.40 -1.61
N PRO A 102 21.82 58.24 -2.51
CA PRO A 102 21.54 58.18 -3.94
C PRO A 102 20.69 56.96 -4.33
N GLU A 103 20.78 55.86 -3.58
CA GLU A 103 19.91 54.69 -3.65
C GLU A 103 18.43 55.07 -3.42
N THR A 104 18.12 55.76 -2.31
CA THR A 104 16.74 56.16 -1.99
C THR A 104 16.22 57.19 -2.97
N LEU A 105 17.04 58.18 -3.34
CA LEU A 105 16.67 59.20 -4.32
C LEU A 105 16.31 58.55 -5.67
N ALA A 106 17.13 57.63 -6.18
CA ALA A 106 16.87 56.93 -7.43
C ALA A 106 15.60 56.06 -7.38
N MET A 107 15.34 55.36 -6.26
CA MET A 107 14.12 54.56 -6.10
C MET A 107 12.85 55.42 -6.12
N VAL A 108 12.85 56.57 -5.44
CA VAL A 108 11.69 57.47 -5.39
C VAL A 108 11.54 58.26 -6.70
N GLU A 109 12.63 58.62 -7.36
CA GLU A 109 12.61 59.27 -8.68
C GLU A 109 12.03 58.34 -9.76
N ASP A 110 12.37 57.05 -9.77
CA ASP A 110 11.74 56.07 -10.67
C ASP A 110 10.26 55.81 -10.31
N LEU A 111 9.91 55.77 -9.01
CA LEU A 111 8.54 55.56 -8.55
C LEU A 111 7.61 56.71 -8.98
N ILE A 112 8.04 57.96 -8.82
CA ILE A 112 7.26 59.15 -9.19
C ILE A 112 7.22 59.34 -10.72
N ASN A 113 8.33 59.11 -11.43
CA ASN A 113 8.41 59.41 -12.85
C ASN A 113 7.89 58.29 -13.76
N ALA A 114 7.93 57.01 -13.37
CA ALA A 114 7.52 55.92 -14.26
C ALA A 114 6.05 56.00 -14.75
N PRO A 115 5.05 56.32 -13.90
CA PRO A 115 3.65 56.48 -14.32
C PRO A 115 3.42 57.64 -15.30
N SER A 116 4.33 58.62 -15.30
CA SER A 116 4.30 59.82 -16.14
C SER A 116 5.00 59.63 -17.49
N ARG A 117 5.68 58.49 -17.73
CA ARG A 117 6.36 58.20 -19.00
C ARG A 117 5.33 57.94 -20.11
N GLU A 118 5.59 58.48 -21.29
CA GLU A 118 4.70 58.36 -22.45
C GLU A 118 4.45 56.89 -22.83
N GLY A 119 3.19 56.53 -23.09
CA GLY A 119 2.77 55.16 -23.38
C GLY A 119 2.57 54.24 -22.16
N SER A 120 2.96 54.63 -20.94
CA SER A 120 2.80 53.82 -19.71
C SER A 120 1.34 53.54 -19.31
N ARG A 121 0.41 54.42 -19.71
CA ARG A 121 -1.01 54.45 -19.25
C ARG A 121 -1.14 54.51 -17.71
N GLY A 122 -0.20 55.16 -17.03
CA GLY A 122 -0.15 55.27 -15.57
C GLY A 122 0.41 54.04 -14.86
N ARG A 123 0.87 53.01 -15.59
CA ARG A 123 1.56 51.86 -14.98
C ARG A 123 2.97 52.27 -14.57
N GLY A 124 3.43 51.76 -13.43
CA GLY A 124 4.74 52.07 -12.87
C GLY A 124 5.38 50.88 -12.16
N HIS A 125 6.36 51.18 -11.30
CA HIS A 125 7.10 50.18 -10.55
C HIS A 125 6.55 50.05 -9.12
N MET A 126 6.47 48.82 -8.63
CA MET A 126 6.30 48.54 -7.20
C MET A 126 7.69 48.56 -6.53
N LEU A 127 7.71 49.12 -5.32
CA LEU A 127 8.79 49.11 -4.35
C LEU A 127 8.32 48.31 -3.13
N LEU A 128 9.09 47.32 -2.69
CA LEU A 128 8.85 46.55 -1.47
C LEU A 128 9.79 47.06 -0.38
N VAL A 129 9.28 47.43 0.79
CA VAL A 129 10.06 47.86 1.96
C VAL A 129 9.76 46.93 3.12
N ARG A 130 10.78 46.26 3.67
CA ARG A 130 10.62 45.26 4.73
C ARG A 130 10.85 45.90 6.10
N VAL A 131 9.83 45.89 6.97
CA VAL A 131 9.87 46.50 8.31
C VAL A 131 9.49 45.45 9.38
N PRO A 132 10.45 44.89 10.13
CA PRO A 132 10.19 43.78 11.06
C PRO A 132 9.15 44.06 12.17
N SER A 133 9.02 45.31 12.64
CA SER A 133 8.03 45.70 13.68
C SER A 133 6.76 46.28 13.06
N LEU A 134 5.61 45.78 13.48
CA LEU A 134 4.29 46.29 13.07
C LEU A 134 4.08 47.76 13.45
N GLN A 135 4.54 48.17 14.64
CA GLN A 135 4.42 49.55 15.11
C GLN A 135 5.24 50.52 14.23
N LEU A 136 6.46 50.13 13.87
CA LEU A 136 7.32 50.91 12.98
C LEU A 136 6.79 50.89 11.53
N ALA A 137 6.16 49.79 11.10
CA ALA A 137 5.54 49.69 9.78
C ALA A 137 4.27 50.55 9.64
N MET A 138 3.44 50.64 10.70
CA MET A 138 2.30 51.55 10.77
C MET A 138 2.76 53.01 10.71
N LEU A 139 3.75 53.38 11.54
CA LEU A 139 4.36 54.72 11.52
C LEU A 139 4.94 55.05 10.14
N ALA A 140 5.61 54.09 9.48
CA ALA A 140 6.13 54.27 8.13
C ALA A 140 5.00 54.53 7.12
N ARG A 141 3.90 53.75 7.16
CA ARG A 141 2.74 53.99 6.28
C ARG A 141 2.17 55.38 6.50
N GLU A 142 1.83 55.72 7.74
CA GLU A 142 1.20 57.00 8.11
C GLU A 142 2.04 58.21 7.70
N ARG A 143 3.36 58.17 7.89
CA ARG A 143 4.26 59.27 7.51
C ARG A 143 4.47 59.39 6.01
N LEU A 144 4.56 58.28 5.29
CA LEU A 144 4.71 58.29 3.84
C LEU A 144 3.40 58.68 3.14
N GLU A 145 2.23 58.31 3.69
CA GLU A 145 0.92 58.77 3.22
C GLU A 145 0.71 60.27 3.48
N ASP A 146 0.96 60.75 4.70
CA ASP A 146 0.83 62.16 5.07
C ASP A 146 1.71 63.08 4.20
N VAL A 147 2.95 62.67 3.90
CA VAL A 147 3.85 63.44 3.02
C VAL A 147 3.45 63.31 1.55
N ARG A 148 3.08 62.12 1.05
CA ARG A 148 2.57 61.93 -0.32
C ARG A 148 1.37 62.85 -0.59
N ASP A 149 0.41 62.89 0.33
CA ASP A 149 -0.84 63.62 0.14
C ASP A 149 -0.64 65.14 0.22
N LYS A 150 0.27 65.61 1.10
CA LYS A 150 0.68 67.03 1.16
C LYS A 150 1.44 67.50 -0.08
N LEU A 151 2.14 66.60 -0.77
CA LEU A 151 2.89 66.90 -2.01
C LEU A 151 2.07 66.70 -3.29
N GLY A 152 0.78 66.35 -3.20
CA GLY A 152 -0.09 66.13 -4.36
C GLY A 152 0.13 64.80 -5.09
N LEU A 153 0.87 63.86 -4.49
CA LEU A 153 1.29 62.60 -5.10
C LEU A 153 0.28 61.45 -4.89
N GLN A 154 -0.89 61.72 -4.30
CA GLN A 154 -1.91 60.72 -3.94
C GLN A 154 -2.59 60.02 -5.15
N LEU A 155 -2.35 60.50 -6.37
CA LEU A 155 -2.74 59.84 -7.61
C LEU A 155 -1.54 59.23 -8.37
N CYS A 156 -0.31 59.50 -7.94
CA CYS A 156 0.92 59.04 -8.60
C CYS A 156 1.33 57.63 -8.13
N PHE A 157 1.21 57.33 -6.84
CA PHE A 157 1.49 56.00 -6.29
C PHE A 157 0.70 55.69 -5.02
N ALA A 158 0.42 54.41 -4.77
CA ALA A 158 -0.17 53.95 -3.51
C ALA A 158 0.89 53.69 -2.43
N VAL A 159 0.54 53.82 -1.16
CA VAL A 159 1.34 53.30 -0.04
C VAL A 159 0.47 52.25 0.66
N LEU A 160 1.04 51.09 0.98
CA LEU A 160 0.29 49.92 1.46
C LEU A 160 1.02 49.30 2.64
N LEU A 161 0.29 48.97 3.71
CA LEU A 161 0.81 48.15 4.81
C LEU A 161 0.43 46.69 4.54
N GLY A 162 1.41 45.90 4.14
CA GLY A 162 1.26 44.48 3.86
C GLY A 162 1.46 43.63 5.11
N SER A 163 0.48 42.77 5.40
CA SER A 163 0.50 41.77 6.47
C SER A 163 -0.06 40.46 5.91
N PRO A 164 0.53 39.30 6.24
CA PRO A 164 0.00 38.00 5.79
C PRO A 164 -1.38 37.66 6.37
N VAL A 165 -1.87 38.43 7.35
CA VAL A 165 -3.18 38.21 8.02
C VAL A 165 -4.22 39.26 7.65
N SER A 166 -3.82 40.46 7.19
CA SER A 166 -4.71 41.61 6.98
C SER A 166 -4.97 41.87 5.49
N GLU A 167 -6.21 42.12 5.08
CA GLU A 167 -6.61 42.32 3.68
C GLU A 167 -5.96 43.56 3.01
N LEU A 168 -5.84 43.52 1.67
CA LEU A 168 -5.19 44.57 0.88
C LEU A 168 -6.09 45.81 0.72
N SER A 169 -5.99 46.75 1.67
CA SER A 169 -6.70 48.03 1.62
C SER A 169 -6.15 48.95 0.53
N LEU A 170 -6.91 49.20 -0.54
CA LEU A 170 -6.56 50.14 -1.62
C LEU A 170 -7.65 51.19 -1.84
N SER A 171 -7.26 52.38 -2.32
CA SER A 171 -8.21 53.44 -2.64
C SER A 171 -8.99 53.12 -3.92
N ARG A 172 -10.25 53.57 -3.99
CA ARG A 172 -11.14 53.34 -5.14
C ARG A 172 -10.53 53.80 -6.46
N ASN A 173 -9.71 54.86 -6.44
CA ASN A 173 -9.05 55.40 -7.63
C ASN A 173 -8.05 54.39 -8.23
N PHE A 174 -7.19 53.79 -7.40
CA PHE A 174 -6.23 52.78 -7.84
C PHE A 174 -6.90 51.45 -8.20
N ILE A 175 -7.97 51.06 -7.49
CA ILE A 175 -8.79 49.90 -7.85
C ILE A 175 -9.38 50.08 -9.26
N ASN A 176 -9.97 51.24 -9.56
CA ASN A 176 -10.53 51.53 -10.88
C ASN A 176 -9.46 51.53 -11.98
N LEU A 177 -8.28 52.12 -11.74
CA LEU A 177 -7.15 52.06 -12.68
C LEU A 177 -6.73 50.62 -13.00
N ILE A 178 -6.63 49.74 -11.98
CA ILE A 178 -6.31 48.32 -12.18
C ILE A 178 -7.42 47.61 -12.98
N LYS A 179 -8.70 47.90 -12.74
CA LYS A 179 -9.82 47.36 -13.56
C LYS A 179 -9.70 47.77 -15.02
N THR A 180 -9.41 49.05 -15.31
CA THR A 180 -9.16 49.56 -16.67
C THR A 180 -7.90 48.97 -17.30
N TRP A 181 -6.91 48.51 -16.52
CA TRP A 181 -5.73 47.79 -17.01
C TRP A 181 -5.95 46.30 -17.25
N ARG A 182 -7.04 45.73 -16.72
CA ARG A 182 -7.39 44.30 -16.78
C ARG A 182 -8.64 44.00 -17.61
N ASP A 183 -9.25 45.03 -18.23
CA ASP A 183 -10.52 44.97 -18.96
C ASP A 183 -11.63 44.25 -18.15
N CYS A 184 -11.72 44.56 -16.84
CA CYS A 184 -12.57 43.84 -15.90
C CYS A 184 -13.89 44.59 -15.61
N GLU A 185 -15.02 44.02 -16.04
CA GLU A 185 -16.37 44.60 -15.92
C GLU A 185 -17.02 44.47 -14.53
N SER A 186 -16.36 43.86 -13.54
CA SER A 186 -16.93 43.61 -12.22
C SER A 186 -16.84 44.84 -11.30
N GLU A 187 -17.97 45.42 -10.90
CA GLU A 187 -18.02 46.55 -9.96
C GLU A 187 -17.47 46.21 -8.56
N ASP A 188 -17.63 44.96 -8.11
CA ASP A 188 -17.15 44.50 -6.80
C ASP A 188 -15.70 43.98 -6.77
N TRP A 189 -14.98 43.96 -7.91
CA TRP A 189 -13.60 43.44 -7.90
C TRP A 189 -12.64 44.29 -7.04
N VAL A 190 -11.89 43.59 -6.17
CA VAL A 190 -10.88 44.10 -5.24
C VAL A 190 -9.64 43.19 -5.34
N PRO A 191 -8.40 43.70 -5.23
CA PRO A 191 -7.19 42.85 -5.21
C PRO A 191 -7.12 41.97 -3.95
N HIS A 192 -6.87 40.67 -4.12
CA HIS A 192 -6.79 39.69 -3.03
C HIS A 192 -5.35 39.19 -2.78
N THR A 193 -4.49 39.30 -3.78
CA THR A 193 -3.08 38.86 -3.79
C THR A 193 -2.15 40.01 -4.19
N TYR A 194 -0.85 39.91 -3.93
CA TYR A 194 0.09 40.94 -4.40
C TYR A 194 0.27 40.92 -5.93
N GLU A 195 0.07 39.78 -6.59
CA GLU A 195 0.00 39.67 -8.06
C GLU A 195 -1.20 40.43 -8.65
N ASP A 196 -2.24 40.72 -7.86
CA ASP A 196 -3.33 41.61 -8.29
C ASP A 196 -2.89 43.07 -8.50
N LEU A 197 -1.71 43.44 -8.01
CA LEU A 197 -1.13 44.80 -8.10
C LEU A 197 -0.18 44.96 -9.31
N GLU A 198 -0.23 44.05 -10.28
CA GLU A 198 0.58 44.12 -11.51
C GLU A 198 0.42 45.48 -12.23
N GLY A 199 1.54 46.15 -12.48
CA GLY A 199 1.62 47.49 -13.04
C GLY A 199 1.31 48.67 -12.10
N LEU A 200 0.85 48.44 -10.86
CA LEU A 200 0.54 49.54 -9.93
C LEU A 200 1.83 50.20 -9.38
N PRO A 201 2.05 51.52 -9.57
CA PRO A 201 3.08 52.24 -8.83
C PRO A 201 2.71 52.28 -7.34
N CYS A 202 3.52 51.65 -6.48
CA CYS A 202 3.23 51.59 -5.06
C CYS A 202 4.45 51.28 -4.18
N ILE A 203 4.40 51.75 -2.92
CA ILE A 203 5.27 51.34 -1.83
C ILE A 203 4.51 50.32 -0.98
N VAL A 204 4.98 49.08 -0.95
CA VAL A 204 4.43 48.00 -0.12
C VAL A 204 5.33 47.79 1.09
N ILE A 205 4.82 48.11 2.28
CA ILE A 205 5.53 48.01 3.56
C ILE A 205 5.17 46.66 4.19
N LEU A 206 6.04 45.65 4.11
CA LEU A 206 5.80 44.31 4.67
C LEU A 206 6.22 44.20 6.14
N THR A 207 5.35 43.67 6.99
CA THR A 207 5.64 43.46 8.41
C THR A 207 5.12 42.12 8.96
N GLY A 208 5.68 41.69 10.09
CA GLY A 208 5.41 40.37 10.69
C GLY A 208 6.29 39.24 10.14
N LYS A 209 5.82 38.00 10.25
CA LYS A 209 6.46 36.80 9.67
C LYS A 209 6.39 36.80 8.14
N ASP A 210 7.24 36.01 7.50
CA ASP A 210 7.33 35.96 6.05
C ASP A 210 6.01 35.54 5.38
N PRO A 211 5.65 36.14 4.23
CA PRO A 211 4.51 35.74 3.42
C PRO A 211 4.77 34.43 2.67
N LEU A 212 4.67 33.31 3.38
CA LEU A 212 4.97 31.96 2.85
C LEU A 212 4.08 31.60 1.64
N GLY A 213 4.66 31.69 0.44
CA GLY A 213 4.02 31.30 -0.83
C GLY A 213 3.31 32.43 -1.57
N GLU A 214 3.28 33.66 -1.05
CA GLU A 214 2.76 34.79 -1.82
C GLU A 214 3.66 35.10 -3.02
N THR A 215 3.07 35.60 -4.10
CA THR A 215 3.75 35.89 -5.36
C THR A 215 3.65 37.39 -5.65
N PHE A 216 4.81 38.06 -5.79
CA PHE A 216 4.87 39.49 -6.11
C PHE A 216 4.89 39.72 -7.63
N PRO A 217 4.30 40.82 -8.13
CA PRO A 217 4.12 41.06 -9.56
C PRO A 217 5.44 41.34 -10.30
N ARG A 218 5.39 41.31 -11.63
CA ARG A 218 6.52 41.64 -12.52
C ARG A 218 6.86 43.14 -12.45
N SER A 219 5.91 43.98 -12.05
CA SER A 219 6.15 45.40 -11.75
C SER A 219 7.01 45.67 -10.51
N LEU A 220 7.21 44.69 -9.61
CA LEU A 220 8.11 44.84 -8.46
C LEU A 220 9.57 44.90 -8.93
N LYS A 221 10.15 46.10 -8.87
CA LYS A 221 11.50 46.42 -9.35
C LYS A 221 12.54 46.52 -8.23
N TYR A 222 12.14 46.99 -7.05
CA TYR A 222 13.02 47.29 -5.92
C TYR A 222 12.55 46.59 -4.65
N THR A 223 13.46 45.94 -3.94
CA THR A 223 13.22 45.30 -2.64
C THR A 223 14.22 45.84 -1.62
N ASP A 224 13.75 46.68 -0.71
CA ASP A 224 14.53 47.34 0.32
C ASP A 224 14.44 46.56 1.64
N LEU A 225 15.55 45.91 1.98
CA LEU A 225 15.77 45.10 3.17
C LEU A 225 16.83 45.75 4.10
N ARG A 226 17.05 47.07 4.01
CA ARG A 226 18.01 47.80 4.88
C ARG A 226 17.70 47.70 6.38
N LEU A 227 16.50 47.26 6.75
CA LEU A 227 16.08 46.99 8.13
C LEU A 227 16.22 45.51 8.56
N ILE A 228 16.79 44.64 7.72
CA ILE A 228 17.13 43.26 8.11
C ILE A 228 18.50 43.27 8.79
N ASP A 229 18.53 42.91 10.07
CA ASP A 229 19.71 42.95 10.94
C ASP A 229 20.43 41.59 10.99
N SER A 230 21.60 41.60 11.62
CA SER A 230 22.41 40.46 12.04
C SER A 230 21.69 39.34 12.82
N SER A 231 20.48 39.54 13.31
CA SER A 231 19.67 38.50 13.98
C SER A 231 19.29 37.32 13.07
N TYR A 232 19.41 37.48 11.75
CA TYR A 232 19.06 36.48 10.73
C TYR A 232 20.23 35.48 10.45
N LEU A 233 20.90 34.97 11.50
CA LEU A 233 22.05 34.06 11.40
C LEU A 233 21.73 32.63 10.88
N THR A 234 20.47 32.34 10.54
CA THR A 234 20.09 31.10 9.88
C THR A 234 19.97 31.31 8.38
N ARG A 235 20.57 30.40 7.61
CA ARG A 235 20.50 30.32 6.16
C ARG A 235 19.06 30.39 5.66
N THR A 236 18.15 29.67 6.33
CA THR A 236 16.73 29.60 5.94
C THR A 236 16.05 30.97 6.06
N ALA A 237 16.28 31.72 7.15
CA ALA A 237 15.68 33.05 7.31
C ALA A 237 16.24 34.06 6.27
N LEU A 238 17.54 34.00 5.95
CA LEU A 238 18.13 34.83 4.90
C LEU A 238 17.64 34.43 3.49
N GLU A 239 17.46 33.14 3.22
CA GLU A 239 16.84 32.61 1.99
C GLU A 239 15.34 32.98 1.88
N GLN A 240 14.66 33.24 3.00
CA GLN A 240 13.26 33.70 3.04
C GLN A 240 13.14 35.20 2.76
N GLU A 241 13.89 36.06 3.47
CA GLU A 241 13.83 37.53 3.28
C GLU A 241 14.28 37.94 1.87
N VAL A 242 15.39 37.40 1.37
CA VAL A 242 15.81 37.61 -0.04
C VAL A 242 14.89 36.83 -1.01
N GLY A 243 14.20 35.80 -0.52
CA GLY A 243 13.17 35.05 -1.23
C GLY A 243 11.97 35.90 -1.69
N LEU A 244 11.75 37.08 -1.10
CA LEU A 244 10.79 38.10 -1.57
C LEU A 244 11.19 38.67 -2.95
N ALA A 245 12.49 38.83 -3.18
CA ALA A 245 13.03 39.36 -4.44
C ALA A 245 13.31 38.27 -5.49
N CYS A 246 13.35 37.00 -5.11
CA CYS A 246 13.51 35.89 -6.05
C CYS A 246 12.27 35.78 -6.97
N THR A 247 12.48 35.39 -8.22
CA THR A 247 11.40 35.27 -9.24
C THR A 247 11.89 34.48 -10.47
N TYR A 248 10.98 34.09 -11.35
CA TYR A 248 11.34 33.56 -12.67
C TYR A 248 11.66 34.70 -13.65
N VAL A 249 12.87 34.71 -14.19
CA VAL A 249 13.37 35.74 -15.12
C VAL A 249 13.53 35.17 -16.53
N SER A 250 13.47 36.02 -17.55
CA SER A 250 13.64 35.59 -18.94
C SER A 250 15.11 35.24 -19.23
N MET A 251 15.36 34.04 -19.77
CA MET A 251 16.67 33.47 -20.11
C MET A 251 17.62 34.47 -20.77
N GLY A 252 17.15 35.17 -21.80
CA GLY A 252 17.94 36.14 -22.56
C GLY A 252 18.51 37.29 -21.70
N VAL A 253 17.80 37.74 -20.65
CA VAL A 253 18.27 38.85 -19.81
C VAL A 253 19.47 38.42 -18.95
N VAL A 254 19.46 37.18 -18.45
CA VAL A 254 20.58 36.61 -17.67
C VAL A 254 21.78 36.33 -18.56
N GLN A 255 21.55 35.86 -19.80
CA GLN A 255 22.63 35.63 -20.76
C GLN A 255 23.26 36.94 -21.26
N GLU A 256 22.45 37.93 -21.64
CA GLU A 256 22.90 39.28 -22.04
C GLU A 256 23.75 39.94 -20.93
N SER A 257 23.41 39.71 -19.66
CA SER A 257 24.16 40.22 -18.50
C SER A 257 25.48 39.48 -18.24
N ARG A 258 25.59 38.20 -18.62
CA ARG A 258 26.79 37.38 -18.39
C ARG A 258 27.80 37.45 -19.54
N THR A 259 27.36 37.59 -20.79
CA THR A 259 28.28 37.66 -21.96
C THR A 259 29.03 38.99 -22.09
N ALA A 260 28.58 40.04 -21.39
CA ALA A 260 29.31 41.31 -21.27
C ALA A 260 30.68 41.22 -20.56
N VAL A 261 31.00 40.07 -19.95
CA VAL A 261 32.24 39.83 -19.19
C VAL A 261 33.33 39.13 -20.02
N ALA A 262 33.04 38.68 -21.25
CA ALA A 262 34.02 38.01 -22.09
C ALA A 262 35.03 39.01 -22.72
N PRO A 263 36.35 38.86 -22.50
CA PRO A 263 37.35 39.59 -23.29
C PRO A 263 37.32 39.13 -24.75
N ARG A 264 37.76 40.00 -25.66
CA ARG A 264 38.01 39.65 -27.06
C ARG A 264 39.45 39.17 -27.26
N ASP A 265 39.70 38.64 -28.45
CA ASP A 265 40.97 38.16 -28.99
C ASP A 265 41.39 36.78 -28.42
N SER A 266 41.91 35.82 -29.21
CA SER A 266 42.17 35.77 -30.66
C SER A 266 41.92 34.37 -31.26
N ASP A 267 42.08 34.23 -32.58
CA ASP A 267 42.18 32.94 -33.27
C ASP A 267 43.41 32.11 -32.83
N GLY A 268 43.41 30.81 -33.18
CA GLY A 268 44.62 30.18 -33.72
C GLY A 268 45.38 29.12 -32.89
N GLU A 269 44.94 27.86 -33.02
CA GLU A 269 45.79 26.64 -33.04
C GLU A 269 46.70 26.24 -31.83
N LYS A 270 47.33 25.07 -32.02
CA LYS A 270 48.31 24.36 -31.17
C LYS A 270 49.72 25.00 -31.40
N THR A 271 50.82 24.71 -30.70
CA THR A 271 51.26 23.44 -30.07
C THR A 271 52.47 23.68 -29.13
N THR A 272 52.62 22.85 -28.09
CA THR A 272 53.89 22.40 -27.42
C THR A 272 55.17 23.26 -27.33
N ILE A 273 55.65 23.43 -26.08
CA ILE A 273 57.03 23.17 -25.58
C ILE A 273 58.21 23.97 -26.19
N SER A 274 58.88 24.79 -25.37
CA SER A 274 60.33 24.68 -25.02
C SER A 274 60.78 25.81 -24.06
N LEU A 275 62.06 25.83 -23.67
CA LEU A 275 62.65 26.65 -22.60
C LEU A 275 63.70 27.66 -23.12
N ASN A 276 64.02 28.62 -22.23
CA ASN A 276 65.38 29.10 -21.88
C ASN A 276 65.91 30.41 -22.50
N ASP A 277 66.42 31.29 -21.60
CA ASP A 277 67.36 32.45 -21.73
C ASP A 277 67.07 33.52 -22.82
N GLY A 278 67.44 34.80 -22.71
CA GLY A 278 68.56 35.47 -22.03
C GLY A 278 69.53 36.00 -23.12
N ASP A 279 70.07 37.22 -23.10
CA ASP A 279 70.04 38.31 -22.11
C ASP A 279 70.34 39.67 -22.82
N GLU A 280 70.48 40.78 -22.07
CA GLU A 280 71.32 41.99 -22.33
C GLU A 280 71.36 42.61 -23.77
N LEU A 281 70.86 43.83 -24.03
CA LEU A 281 71.47 45.19 -23.84
C LEU A 281 70.75 46.16 -24.86
N GLU A 282 70.86 47.50 -24.91
CA GLU A 282 71.71 48.54 -24.29
C GLU A 282 70.87 49.72 -23.73
N ARG A 283 71.51 50.73 -23.10
CA ARG A 283 70.92 52.02 -22.67
C ARG A 283 71.24 53.16 -23.65
N PRO A 284 70.48 54.27 -23.60
CA PRO A 284 71.09 55.48 -23.04
C PRO A 284 70.19 56.32 -22.09
N GLN A 285 70.85 56.94 -21.09
CA GLN A 285 70.69 58.32 -20.55
C GLN A 285 69.26 58.87 -20.25
N SER A 286 68.85 59.20 -19.01
CA SER A 286 69.33 60.27 -18.09
C SER A 286 69.15 61.69 -18.65
N ASN A 287 68.45 62.67 -18.04
CA ASN A 287 68.02 62.89 -16.65
C ASN A 287 66.58 63.50 -16.59
N GLY A 288 65.86 63.48 -15.46
CA GLY A 288 66.16 62.89 -14.14
C GLY A 288 65.17 63.32 -13.04
N SER A 289 65.45 62.90 -11.79
CA SER A 289 64.80 63.27 -10.51
C SER A 289 63.34 62.82 -10.28
N ALA A 290 63.00 62.01 -9.26
CA ALA A 290 63.86 61.35 -8.26
C ALA A 290 63.26 60.05 -7.66
N ALA A 291 64.12 59.03 -7.53
CA ALA A 291 64.14 57.92 -6.55
C ALA A 291 62.90 57.02 -6.26
N THR A 292 62.98 55.75 -6.73
CA THR A 292 62.62 54.45 -6.08
C THR A 292 61.22 54.24 -5.43
N ARG A 293 60.37 53.26 -5.85
CA ARG A 293 60.50 51.76 -5.86
C ARG A 293 60.42 51.11 -4.46
N THR A 294 59.46 50.23 -4.08
CA THR A 294 58.97 48.89 -4.58
C THR A 294 59.96 47.73 -4.39
N SER A 295 59.60 46.49 -4.01
CA SER A 295 58.34 45.88 -3.46
C SER A 295 58.59 44.42 -3.01
N GLY A 296 57.86 43.92 -1.99
CA GLY A 296 57.72 42.49 -1.63
C GLY A 296 58.91 41.83 -0.89
N SER A 297 58.78 40.65 -0.27
CA SER A 297 57.59 39.88 0.18
C SER A 297 58.02 38.66 1.01
N LEU A 298 57.24 38.27 2.04
CA LEU A 298 57.38 37.04 2.86
C LEU A 298 58.67 36.94 3.72
N ALA A 299 58.69 36.34 4.91
CA ALA A 299 57.60 35.84 5.78
C ALA A 299 58.02 35.87 7.27
N GLU A 300 57.01 35.91 8.15
CA GLU A 300 56.92 35.33 9.52
C GLU A 300 58.08 35.48 10.55
N ASN A 301 57.70 36.11 11.68
CA ASN A 301 57.83 35.65 13.08
C ASN A 301 59.22 35.27 13.64
N GLY A 302 59.65 35.71 14.83
CA GLY A 302 59.04 36.59 15.85
C GLY A 302 60.01 37.70 16.29
N VAL A 303 60.35 37.87 17.58
CA VAL A 303 60.07 37.09 18.79
C VAL A 303 60.19 38.01 20.01
N SER A 304 59.39 37.79 21.07
CA SER A 304 59.86 37.79 22.47
C SER A 304 58.75 37.42 23.45
N SER A 305 58.91 36.50 24.40
CA SER A 305 59.85 35.36 24.59
C SER A 305 59.25 34.46 25.70
N SER A 306 59.70 33.26 26.06
CA SER A 306 60.82 32.38 25.64
C SER A 306 60.60 30.99 26.23
N ASP A 307 61.11 29.93 25.61
CA ASP A 307 61.28 28.61 26.22
C ASP A 307 62.65 28.48 26.94
N VAL A 308 62.70 27.75 28.06
CA VAL A 308 63.96 27.16 28.60
C VAL A 308 63.69 25.81 29.28
N ALA A 309 64.31 24.75 28.74
CA ALA A 309 64.69 23.46 29.37
C ALA A 309 63.69 22.69 30.29
N ASP A 310 63.04 21.68 29.69
CA ASP A 310 63.34 20.24 29.86
C ASP A 310 63.40 19.54 31.26
N SER A 311 63.11 18.22 31.23
CA SER A 311 63.48 17.17 32.19
C SER A 311 62.58 16.88 33.42
N PHE A 312 61.84 15.77 33.29
CA PHE A 312 61.59 14.67 34.25
C PHE A 312 60.54 14.68 35.39
N GLN A 313 59.83 13.54 35.42
CA GLN A 313 59.22 12.79 36.55
C GLN A 313 57.85 13.18 37.17
N LYS A 314 56.82 12.55 36.55
CA LYS A 314 55.84 11.61 37.19
C LYS A 314 54.76 12.15 38.16
N PRO A 315 53.70 11.34 38.46
CA PRO A 315 52.42 11.87 38.92
C PRO A 315 51.97 11.44 40.34
N SER A 316 51.04 12.21 40.88
CA SER A 316 49.97 11.78 41.81
C SER A 316 48.77 12.72 41.58
N THR A 317 47.51 12.30 41.37
CA THR A 317 46.60 11.33 42.01
C THR A 317 46.11 11.73 43.41
N SER A 318 44.81 11.51 43.65
CA SER A 318 44.07 11.60 44.93
C SER A 318 43.78 13.04 45.43
N THR A 319 42.66 13.35 46.11
CA THR A 319 41.57 12.46 46.59
C THR A 319 40.20 13.16 46.69
N SER A 320 39.15 12.31 46.76
CA SER A 320 37.94 12.41 47.60
C SER A 320 36.87 13.49 47.37
N GLN A 321 35.77 13.05 46.73
CA GLN A 321 34.43 13.03 47.35
C GLN A 321 34.42 12.14 48.64
N PRO A 322 33.47 12.22 49.60
CA PRO A 322 32.03 12.42 49.36
C PRO A 322 31.24 13.21 50.44
N GLU A 323 29.90 13.22 50.26
CA GLU A 323 28.83 13.35 51.29
C GLU A 323 28.73 14.65 52.15
N GLY A 324 27.54 15.09 52.54
CA GLY A 324 26.19 14.62 52.17
C GLY A 324 25.06 15.30 52.95
N VAL A 325 23.94 15.57 52.25
CA VAL A 325 22.54 15.73 52.73
C VAL A 325 22.26 16.46 54.06
N LEU A 326 21.51 17.57 53.99
CA LEU A 326 20.34 17.82 54.85
C LEU A 326 19.36 18.82 54.19
N THR A 327 18.17 19.01 54.76
CA THR A 327 16.94 19.42 54.05
C THR A 327 16.33 20.79 54.42
N SER A 328 15.34 21.21 53.61
CA SER A 328 14.21 22.15 53.84
C SER A 328 14.34 23.63 53.44
N ASP A 329 13.61 23.98 52.37
CA ASP A 329 12.59 25.04 52.25
C ASP A 329 12.77 26.40 52.96
N ILE A 330 12.75 27.54 52.23
CA ILE A 330 11.51 28.30 51.89
C ILE A 330 11.74 29.56 51.01
N SER A 331 10.71 29.93 50.22
CA SER A 331 10.40 31.23 49.58
C SER A 331 11.32 31.91 48.53
N THR A 332 10.78 32.00 47.30
CA THR A 332 10.69 33.19 46.41
C THR A 332 11.95 33.98 45.98
N LEU A 333 12.36 33.78 44.71
CA LEU A 333 12.08 34.71 43.59
C LEU A 333 12.68 34.15 42.28
N THR A 334 11.89 34.02 41.23
CA THR A 334 12.38 33.63 39.89
C THR A 334 11.59 34.34 38.80
N GLU A 335 12.26 35.13 37.97
CA GLU A 335 11.63 35.83 36.86
C GLU A 335 11.33 34.91 35.67
N ARG A 336 10.33 35.30 34.88
CA ARG A 336 9.66 34.45 33.89
C ARG A 336 9.93 34.97 32.47
N PHE A 337 10.98 34.45 31.83
CA PHE A 337 11.16 34.68 30.40
C PHE A 337 10.11 33.91 29.58
N LYS A 338 9.62 34.53 28.51
CA LYS A 338 8.44 34.09 27.77
C LYS A 338 8.70 32.87 26.90
N GLN A 339 7.72 31.98 26.87
CA GLN A 339 7.49 30.97 25.84
C GLN A 339 6.08 31.21 25.28
N GLU A 340 5.93 31.30 23.96
CA GLU A 340 4.67 31.57 23.27
C GLU A 340 4.44 30.52 22.16
N CYS A 341 3.27 29.91 21.97
CA CYS A 341 2.12 29.73 22.87
C CYS A 341 1.21 28.65 22.27
N ASP A 342 0.78 27.66 23.04
CA ASP A 342 -0.31 26.75 22.65
C ASP A 342 -1.69 27.35 22.96
N SER A 343 -2.72 26.96 22.20
CA SER A 343 -4.09 27.48 22.34
C SER A 343 -5.05 26.49 23.00
N PRO A 344 -5.43 26.66 24.28
CA PRO A 344 -6.64 26.05 24.83
C PRO A 344 -7.89 26.87 24.45
N GLY A 345 -9.09 26.27 24.46
CA GLY A 345 -10.32 26.97 24.05
C GLY A 345 -11.57 26.63 24.88
N SER A 346 -12.49 27.60 24.97
CA SER A 346 -13.90 27.44 25.40
C SER A 346 -14.71 28.69 24.97
N GLN A 347 -15.71 28.56 24.09
CA GLN A 347 -17.16 28.38 24.36
C GLN A 347 -17.95 29.70 24.55
N LEU A 348 -18.95 29.96 23.67
CA LEU A 348 -20.39 30.12 23.99
C LEU A 348 -21.21 30.77 22.84
N SER A 349 -22.36 30.16 22.48
CA SER A 349 -23.58 30.74 21.82
C SER A 349 -23.47 31.55 20.50
N SER A 350 -24.41 31.51 19.54
CA SER A 350 -25.67 30.74 19.38
C SER A 350 -26.18 30.74 17.92
N ASN A 351 -26.90 29.68 17.52
CA ASN A 351 -27.70 29.59 16.27
C ASN A 351 -28.97 30.48 16.34
N PRO A 352 -29.81 30.65 15.27
CA PRO A 352 -29.90 29.98 13.94
C PRO A 352 -29.92 31.02 12.76
N SER A 353 -30.48 30.86 11.53
CA SER A 353 -31.34 29.84 10.89
C SER A 353 -31.41 29.89 9.33
N LYS A 354 -31.66 28.72 8.71
CA LYS A 354 -32.60 28.44 7.57
C LYS A 354 -32.33 28.84 6.08
N THR A 355 -32.32 27.77 5.26
CA THR A 355 -33.14 27.47 4.05
C THR A 355 -32.79 27.96 2.62
N THR A 356 -32.65 26.95 1.73
CA THR A 356 -33.20 26.82 0.34
C THR A 356 -32.63 27.71 -0.79
N ASN A 357 -32.53 27.28 -2.06
CA ASN A 357 -32.90 26.03 -2.77
C ASN A 357 -31.96 25.75 -3.98
N ALA A 358 -32.05 24.56 -4.58
CA ALA A 358 -31.49 24.17 -5.89
C ALA A 358 -32.65 23.68 -6.81
N PRO A 359 -32.46 23.15 -8.05
CA PRO A 359 -31.28 23.04 -8.95
C PRO A 359 -31.56 23.89 -10.24
N PRO A 360 -31.69 23.42 -11.51
CA PRO A 360 -31.03 22.35 -12.31
C PRO A 360 -30.59 22.72 -13.76
N SER A 361 -29.61 21.97 -14.31
CA SER A 361 -29.42 21.63 -15.76
C SER A 361 -29.11 22.79 -16.77
N LEU A 362 -28.36 22.62 -17.87
CA LEU A 362 -28.39 21.57 -18.91
C LEU A 362 -27.02 21.35 -19.63
N TYR A 363 -26.95 20.22 -20.33
CA TYR A 363 -26.11 19.77 -21.47
C TYR A 363 -25.63 20.87 -22.48
N SER A 364 -24.63 20.69 -23.39
CA SER A 364 -23.98 19.45 -23.88
C SER A 364 -22.64 19.64 -24.66
N SER A 365 -21.72 18.66 -24.51
CA SER A 365 -20.88 17.94 -25.52
C SER A 365 -20.19 18.59 -26.77
N SER A 366 -18.87 18.31 -26.88
CA SER A 366 -18.10 17.96 -28.13
C SER A 366 -17.79 19.08 -29.18
N SER A 367 -16.87 18.98 -30.16
CA SER A 367 -16.00 17.88 -30.68
C SER A 367 -14.75 18.37 -31.48
N SER A 368 -13.65 17.58 -31.50
CA SER A 368 -12.63 17.48 -32.59
C SER A 368 -11.77 18.74 -32.99
N SER A 369 -10.66 18.72 -33.77
CA SER A 369 -9.93 17.68 -34.53
C SER A 369 -8.44 18.06 -34.81
N SER A 370 -7.53 17.05 -34.81
CA SER A 370 -6.41 16.77 -35.77
C SER A 370 -5.29 17.80 -36.15
N PRO A 371 -4.11 17.35 -36.68
CA PRO A 371 -2.84 18.11 -36.60
C PRO A 371 -2.06 18.32 -37.95
N SER A 372 -0.76 18.69 -37.85
CA SER A 372 0.31 18.77 -38.89
C SER A 372 0.36 20.07 -39.75
N THR A 373 1.48 20.55 -40.33
CA THR A 373 2.92 20.15 -40.32
C THR A 373 3.87 21.36 -40.50
N SER A 374 5.20 21.15 -40.48
CA SER A 374 6.30 22.13 -40.56
C SER A 374 6.61 22.73 -41.95
N SER A 375 7.23 23.94 -42.01
CA SER A 375 8.53 24.20 -42.69
C SER A 375 8.99 25.68 -42.68
N SER A 376 10.24 25.91 -43.08
CA SER A 376 11.09 27.11 -42.91
C SER A 376 11.06 28.14 -44.07
N SER A 377 11.36 29.43 -43.81
CA SER A 377 12.64 30.10 -44.22
C SER A 377 12.62 31.66 -44.35
N THR A 378 13.75 32.27 -43.99
CA THR A 378 14.41 33.51 -44.49
C THR A 378 13.71 34.87 -44.76
N GLN A 379 14.25 35.89 -44.06
CA GLN A 379 14.63 37.25 -44.52
C GLN A 379 13.61 38.44 -44.51
N ARG A 380 14.18 39.64 -44.73
CA ARG A 380 13.75 41.03 -44.38
C ARG A 380 13.44 41.86 -45.67
N PRO A 381 12.99 43.15 -45.62
CA PRO A 381 12.38 43.95 -44.53
C PRO A 381 11.12 44.80 -44.90
N SER A 382 10.50 45.36 -43.85
CA SER A 382 9.90 46.73 -43.77
C SER A 382 8.50 47.08 -44.33
N GLN A 383 7.92 48.07 -43.63
CA GLN A 383 6.73 48.89 -43.89
C GLN A 383 5.32 48.30 -43.60
N SER A 384 4.38 49.22 -43.44
CA SER A 384 3.05 49.14 -42.81
C SER A 384 2.02 48.29 -43.60
N THR A 385 0.89 47.83 -43.04
CA THR A 385 -0.02 48.53 -42.10
C THR A 385 -0.96 47.58 -41.32
N GLN A 386 -1.58 48.10 -40.26
CA GLN A 386 -2.81 47.65 -39.56
C GLN A 386 -2.83 46.32 -38.75
N CYS A 387 -3.10 46.49 -37.45
CA CYS A 387 -3.88 45.64 -36.51
C CYS A 387 -3.49 44.18 -36.19
N GLY A 388 -3.91 43.75 -34.98
CA GLY A 388 -4.15 42.34 -34.69
C GLY A 388 -2.95 41.48 -34.22
N ARG A 389 -2.01 42.01 -33.44
CA ARG A 389 -1.01 41.18 -32.74
C ARG A 389 -1.20 41.19 -31.22
N ALA A 390 -1.26 39.99 -30.65
CA ALA A 390 -1.28 39.77 -29.21
C ALA A 390 -0.02 40.35 -28.54
N SER A 391 -0.16 40.68 -27.25
CA SER A 391 0.95 41.18 -26.43
C SER A 391 2.13 40.21 -26.46
N LYS A 392 3.31 40.69 -26.85
CA LYS A 392 4.56 39.98 -26.55
C LYS A 392 4.70 39.94 -25.03
N SER A 393 5.09 38.80 -24.48
CA SER A 393 5.48 38.71 -23.07
C SER A 393 6.54 39.77 -22.76
N SER A 394 6.33 40.55 -21.69
CA SER A 394 7.35 41.45 -21.18
C SER A 394 8.54 40.60 -20.70
N ARG A 395 9.75 40.95 -21.14
CA ARG A 395 10.99 40.37 -20.60
C ARG A 395 11.00 40.63 -19.09
N VAL A 396 11.08 39.58 -18.28
CA VAL A 396 11.15 39.70 -16.83
C VAL A 396 12.61 39.79 -16.42
N SER A 397 13.02 40.94 -15.90
CA SER A 397 14.34 41.17 -15.32
C SER A 397 14.40 40.75 -13.84
N PRO A 398 15.58 40.41 -13.30
CA PRO A 398 15.78 40.29 -11.85
C PRO A 398 15.49 41.63 -11.15
N ARG A 399 15.13 41.56 -9.86
CA ARG A 399 14.71 42.70 -9.03
C ARG A 399 15.91 43.30 -8.30
N THR A 400 16.05 44.62 -8.22
CA THR A 400 17.12 45.22 -7.42
C THR A 400 16.86 45.01 -5.94
N VAL A 401 17.85 44.52 -5.19
CA VAL A 401 17.78 44.25 -3.74
C VAL A 401 18.77 45.14 -3.01
N ILE A 402 18.32 45.88 -2.01
CA ILE A 402 19.18 46.69 -1.14
C ILE A 402 19.18 46.06 0.24
N LEU A 403 20.36 45.76 0.76
CA LEU A 403 20.57 45.12 2.06
C LEU A 403 21.22 46.09 3.07
N SER A 404 21.12 45.75 4.34
CA SER A 404 22.05 46.24 5.37
C SER A 404 23.47 45.74 5.09
N ARG A 405 24.49 46.43 5.61
CA ARG A 405 25.90 46.01 5.49
C ARG A 405 26.11 44.59 6.04
N ALA A 406 25.45 44.24 7.13
CA ALA A 406 25.54 42.91 7.75
C ALA A 406 25.03 41.80 6.82
N ALA A 407 23.83 41.97 6.25
CA ALA A 407 23.27 40.99 5.31
C ALA A 407 24.02 40.96 3.97
N TYR A 408 24.54 42.11 3.51
CA TYR A 408 25.36 42.19 2.31
C TYR A 408 26.68 41.41 2.45
N SER A 409 27.44 41.61 3.53
CA SER A 409 28.74 40.93 3.73
C SER A 409 28.62 39.40 3.74
N LEU A 410 27.51 38.84 4.27
CA LEU A 410 27.23 37.40 4.26
C LEU A 410 27.00 36.80 2.85
N LEU A 411 26.64 37.64 1.87
CA LEU A 411 26.37 37.24 0.48
C LEU A 411 27.47 37.68 -0.51
N ALA A 412 28.26 38.69 -0.14
CA ALA A 412 29.32 39.25 -0.96
C ALA A 412 30.62 38.44 -0.93
N GLY A 413 30.93 37.78 0.19
CA GLY A 413 32.07 36.85 0.27
C GLY A 413 33.42 37.51 -0.04
N GLU A 414 33.73 38.62 0.64
CA GLU A 414 35.01 39.31 0.50
C GLU A 414 36.19 38.35 0.72
N SER A 415 37.18 38.37 -0.18
CA SER A 415 38.25 37.37 -0.33
C SER A 415 39.30 37.32 0.79
N GLY A 416 38.98 37.86 1.97
CA GLY A 416 39.75 37.76 3.21
C GLY A 416 38.90 37.62 4.49
N SER A 417 37.57 37.48 4.38
CA SER A 417 36.65 37.43 5.54
C SER A 417 35.88 36.11 5.58
N GLN A 418 35.92 35.40 6.72
CA GLN A 418 35.56 33.97 6.81
C GLN A 418 34.05 33.63 6.84
N LEU A 419 33.16 34.56 6.45
CA LEU A 419 31.71 34.39 6.56
C LEU A 419 31.00 34.39 5.20
N SER A 420 30.97 33.22 4.56
CA SER A 420 30.09 32.94 3.43
C SER A 420 28.68 32.52 3.90
N SER A 421 27.70 32.54 3.01
CA SER A 421 26.35 32.03 3.28
C SER A 421 26.28 30.53 3.63
N PHE A 422 27.35 29.77 3.38
CA PHE A 422 27.49 28.37 3.82
C PHE A 422 27.91 28.23 5.29
N SER A 423 28.44 29.30 5.90
CA SER A 423 28.81 29.34 7.33
C SER A 423 27.58 29.43 8.24
N LEU A 424 26.48 30.04 7.76
CA LEU A 424 25.20 30.20 8.46
C LEU A 424 24.59 28.87 8.92
N LEU A 425 23.86 28.88 10.04
CA LEU A 425 23.13 27.70 10.53
C LEU A 425 22.00 27.29 9.58
N PRO A 426 21.54 26.02 9.56
CA PRO A 426 20.31 25.65 8.86
C PRO A 426 19.07 26.15 9.64
N HIS A 427 17.88 25.55 9.45
CA HIS A 427 16.66 25.95 10.17
C HIS A 427 16.87 26.00 11.70
N ALA A 428 16.10 26.82 12.42
CA ALA A 428 16.30 27.10 13.84
C ALA A 428 16.25 25.86 14.77
N ASP A 429 15.66 24.76 14.30
CA ASP A 429 15.52 23.50 15.04
C ASP A 429 16.69 22.52 14.83
N VAL A 430 17.67 22.89 14.01
CA VAL A 430 18.87 22.08 13.72
C VAL A 430 20.15 22.89 13.97
N ALA A 431 21.27 22.18 14.01
CA ALA A 431 22.62 22.74 14.09
C ALA A 431 23.57 21.98 13.15
N TRP A 432 24.73 22.55 12.85
CA TRP A 432 25.79 21.83 12.15
C TRP A 432 26.45 20.81 13.11
N SER A 433 26.65 19.58 12.64
CA SER A 433 27.34 18.53 13.41
C SER A 433 28.81 18.85 13.67
N SER A 434 29.45 19.60 12.77
CA SER A 434 30.87 19.96 12.85
C SER A 434 31.17 21.30 12.17
N PRO A 435 32.10 22.11 12.72
CA PRO A 435 32.67 23.25 12.01
C PRO A 435 33.62 22.81 10.87
N LEU A 436 34.17 21.58 10.93
CA LEU A 436 35.09 21.02 9.94
C LEU A 436 34.37 20.35 8.74
N ARG A 437 33.08 20.63 8.53
CA ARG A 437 32.31 20.09 7.39
C ARG A 437 32.91 20.56 6.05
N PRO A 438 32.93 19.72 5.00
CA PRO A 438 33.40 20.15 3.68
C PRO A 438 32.57 21.33 3.13
N PRO A 439 33.19 22.38 2.57
CA PRO A 439 32.46 23.47 1.92
C PRO A 439 31.79 23.00 0.63
N ILE A 440 30.59 23.53 0.36
CA ILE A 440 29.80 23.19 -0.83
C ILE A 440 30.32 24.01 -2.03
N ASN A 441 31.45 23.56 -2.60
CA ASN A 441 32.16 24.28 -3.67
C ASN A 441 31.40 24.28 -5.02
N TYR A 442 30.56 23.28 -5.28
CA TYR A 442 29.69 23.17 -6.44
C TYR A 442 28.26 22.86 -6.02
N ASN A 443 27.28 23.27 -6.83
CA ASN A 443 25.87 23.30 -6.47
C ASN A 443 25.21 21.90 -6.55
N PRO A 444 24.96 21.21 -5.44
CA PRO A 444 24.32 19.90 -5.46
C PRO A 444 22.82 20.11 -5.68
N GLN A 445 22.21 19.33 -6.57
CA GLN A 445 20.76 19.41 -6.83
C GLN A 445 20.05 18.16 -6.33
N GLY A 446 18.97 18.35 -5.56
CA GLY A 446 18.12 17.26 -5.07
C GLY A 446 18.85 16.33 -4.09
N GLU A 447 19.19 15.13 -4.57
CA GLU A 447 19.65 14.02 -3.73
C GLU A 447 20.99 14.28 -3.03
N GLU A 448 21.96 14.87 -3.73
CA GLU A 448 23.25 15.26 -3.15
C GLU A 448 23.07 16.30 -2.02
N GLN A 449 22.19 17.28 -2.23
CA GLN A 449 21.90 18.34 -1.25
C GLN A 449 21.20 17.78 -0.01
N SER A 450 20.21 16.89 -0.23
CA SER A 450 19.52 16.15 0.82
C SER A 450 20.48 15.30 1.64
N SER A 451 21.40 14.58 0.96
CA SER A 451 22.40 13.73 1.59
C SER A 451 23.41 14.53 2.42
N TYR A 452 23.90 15.67 1.91
CA TYR A 452 24.78 16.57 2.67
C TYR A 452 24.10 17.07 3.95
N TYR A 453 22.85 17.57 3.87
CA TYR A 453 22.16 18.04 5.08
C TYR A 453 21.84 16.91 6.07
N ARG A 454 21.48 15.70 5.59
CA ARG A 454 21.30 14.52 6.43
C ARG A 454 22.59 14.12 7.16
N GLN A 455 23.75 14.22 6.52
CA GLN A 455 25.05 13.84 7.09
C GLN A 455 25.60 14.91 8.07
N TRP A 456 25.44 16.20 7.74
CA TRP A 456 26.14 17.29 8.44
C TRP A 456 25.27 18.11 9.40
N THR A 457 23.98 17.77 9.60
CA THR A 457 23.11 18.47 10.57
C THR A 457 22.56 17.56 11.66
N VAL A 458 22.42 18.12 12.87
CA VAL A 458 21.89 17.45 14.06
C VAL A 458 20.63 18.18 14.52
N ALA A 459 19.62 17.43 14.97
CA ALA A 459 18.40 17.96 15.57
C ALA A 459 18.67 18.61 16.95
N ARG A 460 17.94 19.67 17.29
CA ARG A 460 17.92 20.23 18.64
C ARG A 460 16.88 19.50 19.50
N GLN A 461 16.99 19.64 20.82
CA GLN A 461 16.20 18.90 21.81
C GLN A 461 14.67 18.98 21.61
N HIS A 462 14.15 20.06 21.03
CA HIS A 462 12.72 20.27 20.78
C HIS A 462 12.22 19.75 19.42
N HIS A 463 13.08 19.12 18.63
CA HIS A 463 12.78 18.61 17.29
C HIS A 463 12.51 17.09 17.33
N ALA A 464 11.50 16.61 16.60
CA ALA A 464 11.04 15.22 16.67
C ALA A 464 12.14 14.16 16.39
N ASP A 465 13.09 14.48 15.50
CA ASP A 465 14.23 13.60 15.18
C ASP A 465 15.38 13.65 16.23
N TYR A 466 15.20 14.24 17.42
CA TYR A 466 16.27 14.36 18.43
C TYR A 466 16.68 13.02 19.06
N GLU A 467 15.70 12.15 19.33
CA GLU A 467 15.92 10.82 19.92
C GLU A 467 16.17 9.72 18.85
N ALA A 468 16.35 10.12 17.58
CA ALA A 468 16.60 9.19 16.49
C ALA A 468 18.00 8.54 16.58
N PRO A 469 18.20 7.34 16.00
CA PRO A 469 19.52 6.74 15.87
C PRO A 469 20.52 7.68 15.18
N PRO A 470 21.83 7.61 15.51
CA PRO A 470 22.84 8.52 14.95
C PRO A 470 23.05 8.36 13.43
N ASP A 471 22.69 7.19 12.87
CA ASP A 471 22.71 6.97 11.43
C ASP A 471 21.49 7.63 10.75
N PRO A 472 21.69 8.53 9.77
CA PRO A 472 20.59 9.27 9.15
C PRO A 472 19.70 8.35 8.30
N HIS A 473 18.58 7.92 8.90
CA HIS A 473 17.68 6.92 8.31
C HIS A 473 17.27 7.29 6.86
N PRO A 474 17.51 6.44 5.83
CA PRO A 474 17.38 6.81 4.41
C PRO A 474 15.96 7.21 3.97
N ARG A 475 14.91 6.64 4.60
CA ARG A 475 13.50 7.05 4.41
C ARG A 475 13.13 8.45 4.93
N ARG A 476 14.06 9.21 5.55
CA ARG A 476 13.81 10.58 6.07
C ARG A 476 13.66 11.58 4.90
N LEU A 477 12.42 11.95 4.57
CA LEU A 477 12.11 12.82 3.43
C LEU A 477 12.45 14.28 3.72
N LEU A 478 13.38 14.86 2.94
CA LEU A 478 13.71 16.29 2.97
C LEU A 478 13.10 16.96 1.73
N LEU A 479 12.13 17.86 1.91
CA LEU A 479 11.47 18.58 0.81
C LEU A 479 12.18 19.90 0.48
N SER A 480 13.28 19.81 -0.26
CA SER A 480 13.95 20.97 -0.86
C SER A 480 13.14 21.53 -2.04
N GLY A 481 12.89 22.84 -2.06
CA GLY A 481 12.28 23.50 -3.21
C GLY A 481 12.26 25.02 -3.08
N PRO A 482 12.38 25.79 -4.18
CA PRO A 482 12.47 27.25 -4.18
C PRO A 482 11.48 27.99 -3.26
N PRO A 483 11.84 29.18 -2.73
CA PRO A 483 10.87 30.17 -2.25
C PRO A 483 9.70 30.36 -3.22
N GLN A 484 8.53 30.71 -2.68
CA GLN A 484 7.25 30.91 -3.39
C GLN A 484 6.55 29.64 -3.92
N ILE A 485 7.23 28.49 -4.06
CA ILE A 485 6.57 27.21 -4.46
C ILE A 485 5.90 26.54 -3.25
N GLY A 486 4.65 26.08 -3.45
CA GLY A 486 3.75 25.48 -2.46
C GLY A 486 4.14 24.10 -1.92
N LYS A 487 5.31 23.98 -1.28
CA LYS A 487 5.86 22.74 -0.68
C LYS A 487 4.87 21.95 0.19
N THR A 488 4.01 22.63 0.95
CA THR A 488 2.95 22.00 1.76
C THR A 488 1.95 21.19 0.93
N GLY A 489 1.62 21.64 -0.29
CA GLY A 489 0.74 20.90 -1.21
C GLY A 489 1.36 19.59 -1.68
N ALA A 490 2.67 19.57 -1.95
CA ALA A 490 3.41 18.36 -2.32
C ALA A 490 3.41 17.34 -1.16
N TYR A 491 3.63 17.81 0.07
CA TYR A 491 3.57 16.99 1.27
C TYR A 491 2.17 16.37 1.49
N LEU A 492 1.10 17.18 1.38
CA LEU A 492 -0.28 16.69 1.51
C LEU A 492 -0.67 15.69 0.40
N GLN A 493 -0.21 15.91 -0.83
CA GLN A 493 -0.42 14.96 -1.93
C GLN A 493 0.39 13.66 -1.73
N PHE A 494 1.61 13.73 -1.21
CA PHE A 494 2.37 12.54 -0.82
C PHE A 494 1.63 11.73 0.26
N LEU A 495 1.16 12.38 1.33
CA LEU A 495 0.34 11.74 2.37
C LEU A 495 -0.95 11.12 1.78
N ARG A 496 -1.62 11.78 0.82
CA ARG A 496 -2.82 11.25 0.16
C ARG A 496 -2.53 10.03 -0.72
N ILE A 497 -1.38 10.01 -1.41
CA ILE A 497 -0.93 8.85 -2.19
C ILE A 497 -0.56 7.70 -1.25
N LEU A 498 0.23 7.96 -0.21
CA LEU A 498 0.62 7.00 0.81
C LEU A 498 -0.60 6.37 1.49
N PHE A 499 -1.59 7.17 1.90
CA PHE A 499 -2.84 6.69 2.48
C PHE A 499 -3.62 5.77 1.52
N ARG A 500 -3.71 6.12 0.23
CA ARG A 500 -4.34 5.27 -0.79
C ARG A 500 -3.57 3.96 -1.06
N MET A 501 -2.24 3.99 -1.00
CA MET A 501 -1.40 2.80 -1.11
C MET A 501 -1.58 1.89 0.12
N LEU A 502 -1.57 2.44 1.32
CA LEU A 502 -1.79 1.71 2.57
C LEU A 502 -3.18 1.05 2.63
N ILE A 503 -4.22 1.72 2.11
CA ILE A 503 -5.55 1.10 1.97
C ILE A 503 -5.50 -0.09 1.00
N ARG A 504 -4.90 0.08 -0.20
CA ARG A 504 -4.79 -1.00 -1.20
C ARG A 504 -3.95 -2.19 -0.74
N LEU A 505 -2.97 -1.99 0.14
CA LEU A 505 -2.19 -3.08 0.75
C LEU A 505 -3.00 -3.87 1.79
N LEU A 506 -4.10 -3.32 2.30
CA LEU A 506 -5.05 -3.99 3.19
C LEU A 506 -6.28 -4.54 2.46
N GLU A 507 -6.41 -4.32 1.15
CA GLU A 507 -7.50 -4.85 0.32
C GLU A 507 -7.09 -6.18 -0.33
N VAL A 508 -7.98 -7.17 -0.30
CA VAL A 508 -7.81 -8.46 -0.99
C VAL A 508 -9.08 -8.84 -1.73
N ASP A 509 -8.92 -9.46 -2.90
CA ASP A 509 -10.03 -10.11 -3.60
C ASP A 509 -10.44 -11.39 -2.86
N VAL A 510 -11.71 -11.43 -2.44
CA VAL A 510 -12.37 -12.58 -1.81
C VAL A 510 -13.42 -13.13 -2.78
N TYR A 511 -13.60 -14.45 -2.82
CA TYR A 511 -14.70 -15.06 -3.60
C TYR A 511 -16.06 -14.68 -3.01
N ASP A 512 -16.97 -14.22 -3.86
CA ASP A 512 -18.37 -13.93 -3.51
C ASP A 512 -19.20 -15.19 -3.81
N GLU A 513 -19.28 -16.11 -2.84
CA GLU A 513 -19.81 -17.47 -3.04
C GLU A 513 -21.32 -17.51 -2.72
N GLU A 514 -22.14 -16.85 -3.55
CA GLU A 514 -23.61 -16.88 -3.42
C GLU A 514 -24.17 -18.30 -3.60
N GLU A 515 -24.81 -18.84 -2.55
CA GLU A 515 -25.53 -20.11 -2.61
C GLU A 515 -26.87 -19.95 -3.33
N ASP A 516 -27.16 -20.82 -4.31
CA ASP A 516 -28.47 -20.87 -4.97
C ASP A 516 -29.57 -21.17 -3.91
N GLY A 517 -30.62 -20.35 -3.89
CA GLY A 517 -31.51 -20.15 -2.74
C GLY A 517 -32.29 -21.38 -2.25
N GLU A 518 -32.66 -21.37 -0.97
CA GLU A 518 -33.65 -22.28 -0.41
C GLU A 518 -35.05 -21.80 -0.83
N GLU A 519 -35.73 -22.53 -1.73
CA GLU A 519 -37.17 -22.31 -1.97
C GLU A 519 -37.96 -22.82 -0.74
N GLU A 520 -38.55 -21.88 -0.01
CA GLU A 520 -39.15 -22.10 1.31
C GLU A 520 -40.32 -23.09 1.26
N THR A 521 -40.22 -24.19 2.01
CA THR A 521 -41.29 -25.19 2.15
C THR A 521 -41.40 -25.76 3.57
N SER A 522 -41.45 -24.89 4.58
CA SER A 522 -42.03 -25.20 5.90
C SER A 522 -42.23 -23.96 6.78
N ASP A 523 -43.48 -23.65 7.12
CA ASP A 523 -43.80 -22.83 8.30
C ASP A 523 -43.33 -23.57 9.57
N VAL A 524 -42.16 -23.21 10.08
CA VAL A 524 -41.72 -23.61 11.43
C VAL A 524 -41.43 -22.31 12.19
N THR A 525 -42.21 -22.06 13.24
CA THR A 525 -41.93 -20.96 14.17
C THR A 525 -40.55 -21.13 14.76
N ALA A 526 -39.63 -20.22 14.43
CA ALA A 526 -38.24 -20.30 14.88
C ALA A 526 -38.17 -20.31 16.41
N PRO A 527 -37.46 -21.28 17.04
CA PRO A 527 -37.22 -21.26 18.47
C PRO A 527 -36.31 -20.07 18.86
N VAL A 528 -36.36 -19.69 20.13
CA VAL A 528 -35.53 -18.61 20.70
C VAL A 528 -34.05 -18.90 20.44
N HIS A 529 -33.31 -17.84 20.05
CA HIS A 529 -31.87 -17.88 19.75
C HIS A 529 -31.06 -18.74 20.74
N SER A 530 -30.67 -19.93 20.31
CA SER A 530 -29.65 -20.74 20.97
C SER A 530 -28.28 -20.44 20.36
N GLN A 531 -27.30 -20.16 21.21
CA GLN A 531 -25.91 -19.94 20.79
C GLN A 531 -25.25 -21.24 20.26
N TRP A 532 -25.77 -22.39 20.70
CA TRP A 532 -25.27 -23.72 20.37
C TRP A 532 -26.41 -24.63 19.87
N PRO A 533 -26.14 -25.61 18.98
CA PRO A 533 -27.15 -26.52 18.46
C PRO A 533 -27.60 -27.54 19.52
N ASP A 534 -28.91 -27.76 19.66
CA ASP A 534 -29.40 -28.97 20.33
C ASP A 534 -29.38 -30.17 19.37
N ILE A 535 -28.99 -31.32 19.92
CA ILE A 535 -28.85 -32.57 19.19
C ILE A 535 -30.20 -33.14 18.75
N GLU A 536 -31.27 -32.98 19.53
CA GLU A 536 -32.59 -33.49 19.17
C GLU A 536 -33.31 -32.58 18.17
N GLU A 537 -32.88 -31.32 18.01
CA GLU A 537 -33.29 -30.46 16.90
C GLU A 537 -32.51 -30.81 15.63
N VAL A 538 -31.17 -30.83 15.68
CA VAL A 538 -30.33 -31.15 14.51
C VAL A 538 -30.62 -32.54 13.96
N ARG A 539 -30.89 -33.55 14.80
CA ARG A 539 -31.28 -34.90 14.33
C ARG A 539 -32.57 -34.90 13.50
N LYS A 540 -33.52 -33.99 13.78
CA LYS A 540 -34.79 -33.86 13.03
C LYS A 540 -34.63 -33.11 11.71
N LEU A 541 -33.61 -32.25 11.56
CA LEU A 541 -33.38 -31.53 10.32
C LEU A 541 -33.10 -32.51 9.16
N PRO A 542 -33.70 -32.31 7.97
CA PRO A 542 -33.35 -33.08 6.78
C PRO A 542 -31.93 -32.71 6.32
N PHE A 543 -31.18 -33.70 5.84
CA PHE A 543 -29.91 -33.44 5.16
C PHE A 543 -30.16 -33.03 3.71
N ASP A 544 -29.64 -31.88 3.29
CA ASP A 544 -29.62 -31.48 1.88
C ASP A 544 -28.42 -32.14 1.16
N PRO A 545 -28.65 -33.08 0.23
CA PRO A 545 -27.59 -33.73 -0.52
C PRO A 545 -27.08 -32.87 -1.69
N SER A 546 -27.71 -31.73 -2.01
CA SER A 546 -27.32 -30.88 -3.13
C SER A 546 -26.00 -30.15 -2.85
N PRO A 547 -24.98 -30.26 -3.71
CA PRO A 547 -23.71 -29.55 -3.55
C PRO A 547 -23.86 -28.07 -3.96
N ARG A 548 -24.49 -27.25 -3.09
CA ARG A 548 -24.81 -25.83 -3.35
C ARG A 548 -23.61 -24.89 -3.43
N ASP A 549 -22.47 -25.27 -2.86
CA ASP A 549 -21.24 -24.48 -2.91
C ASP A 549 -20.86 -24.19 -4.37
N PRO A 550 -20.69 -22.92 -4.80
CA PRO A 550 -20.42 -22.60 -6.20
C PRO A 550 -19.15 -23.24 -6.77
N LYS A 551 -18.24 -23.78 -5.93
CA LYS A 551 -17.15 -24.66 -6.40
C LYS A 551 -17.63 -25.91 -7.14
N PHE A 552 -18.86 -26.37 -6.87
CA PHE A 552 -19.51 -27.52 -7.49
C PHE A 552 -20.60 -27.15 -8.52
N LYS A 553 -20.70 -25.89 -8.96
CA LYS A 553 -21.66 -25.48 -10.03
C LYS A 553 -21.39 -26.16 -11.41
N LYS A 554 -20.29 -26.92 -11.53
CA LYS A 554 -19.94 -27.82 -12.66
C LYS A 554 -19.83 -29.30 -12.24
N ALA A 555 -20.48 -29.70 -11.15
CA ALA A 555 -20.61 -31.08 -10.71
C ALA A 555 -22.03 -31.61 -10.95
N SER A 556 -22.19 -32.93 -10.98
CA SER A 556 -23.51 -33.55 -11.08
C SER A 556 -24.38 -33.26 -9.86
N PRO A 557 -25.59 -32.69 -10.01
CA PRO A 557 -26.50 -32.53 -8.88
C PRO A 557 -26.90 -33.90 -8.31
N VAL A 558 -26.94 -34.00 -6.98
CA VAL A 558 -27.37 -35.23 -6.28
C VAL A 558 -28.90 -35.23 -6.16
N TYR A 559 -29.53 -36.35 -6.47
CA TYR A 559 -30.99 -36.50 -6.46
C TYR A 559 -31.59 -36.25 -5.06
N CYS A 560 -32.70 -35.51 -5.01
CA CYS A 560 -33.58 -35.44 -3.84
C CYS A 560 -35.05 -35.21 -4.24
N ASP A 561 -35.97 -35.73 -3.42
CA ASP A 561 -37.42 -35.71 -3.68
C ASP A 561 -38.00 -34.28 -3.82
N LYS A 562 -37.34 -33.29 -3.21
CA LYS A 562 -37.72 -31.87 -3.23
C LYS A 562 -37.17 -31.07 -4.43
N MET A 563 -36.50 -31.70 -5.41
CA MET A 563 -35.91 -30.93 -6.52
C MET A 563 -36.94 -30.11 -7.33
N PRO A 564 -36.71 -28.80 -7.53
CA PRO A 564 -37.60 -27.99 -8.35
C PRO A 564 -37.52 -28.42 -9.83
N LYS A 565 -38.71 -28.55 -10.43
CA LYS A 565 -38.91 -28.91 -11.86
C LYS A 565 -38.61 -27.70 -12.75
N SER A 566 -37.33 -27.35 -12.88
CA SER A 566 -36.88 -26.17 -13.63
C SER A 566 -37.23 -26.26 -15.13
N SER A 567 -38.37 -25.69 -15.52
CA SER A 567 -38.81 -25.53 -16.90
C SER A 567 -38.05 -24.39 -17.59
N GLY A 568 -36.73 -24.54 -17.71
CA GLY A 568 -35.82 -23.61 -18.36
C GLY A 568 -34.65 -24.37 -18.94
N GLY A 569 -34.56 -24.42 -20.27
CA GLY A 569 -33.46 -25.10 -20.94
C GLY A 569 -32.13 -24.38 -20.70
N PHE A 570 -31.07 -25.14 -20.46
CA PHE A 570 -29.70 -24.61 -20.50
C PHE A 570 -29.44 -24.06 -21.91
N LYS A 571 -29.43 -22.73 -22.07
CA LYS A 571 -28.99 -22.11 -23.31
C LYS A 571 -27.53 -22.45 -23.56
N GLN A 572 -27.26 -23.12 -24.68
CA GLN A 572 -25.93 -23.56 -25.08
C GLN A 572 -25.14 -22.40 -25.73
N GLU A 573 -24.94 -21.32 -24.98
CA GLU A 573 -24.17 -20.14 -25.37
C GLU A 573 -22.94 -19.99 -24.44
N GLU A 574 -21.81 -19.50 -24.96
CA GLU A 574 -20.46 -19.51 -24.34
C GLU A 574 -19.85 -20.90 -24.02
N SER A 575 -19.64 -21.70 -25.07
CA SER A 575 -18.59 -22.71 -25.05
C SER A 575 -17.19 -22.09 -24.87
N HIS A 576 -16.31 -22.78 -24.14
CA HIS A 576 -14.87 -22.46 -24.01
C HIS A 576 -14.45 -21.14 -23.32
N ARG A 577 -15.25 -20.59 -22.39
CA ARG A 577 -14.71 -19.72 -21.33
C ARG A 577 -14.95 -20.32 -19.95
N GLN A 578 -13.92 -20.28 -19.10
CA GLN A 578 -14.11 -20.58 -17.67
C GLN A 578 -14.88 -19.41 -17.07
N ALA A 579 -16.16 -19.62 -16.73
CA ALA A 579 -16.94 -18.67 -15.96
C ALA A 579 -16.18 -18.32 -14.66
N LYS A 580 -15.58 -17.13 -14.63
CA LYS A 580 -14.76 -16.66 -13.53
C LYS A 580 -15.67 -16.46 -12.33
N ARG A 581 -15.40 -17.14 -11.20
CA ARG A 581 -16.15 -16.90 -9.95
C ARG A 581 -16.09 -15.42 -9.62
N VAL A 582 -17.20 -14.88 -9.13
CA VAL A 582 -17.28 -13.47 -8.72
C VAL A 582 -16.30 -13.25 -7.58
N THR A 583 -15.58 -12.13 -7.63
CA THR A 583 -14.64 -11.71 -6.59
C THR A 583 -14.92 -10.27 -6.21
N LYS A 584 -14.83 -9.98 -4.92
CA LYS A 584 -15.05 -8.66 -4.35
C LYS A 584 -13.82 -8.26 -3.54
N SER A 585 -13.31 -7.04 -3.75
CA SER A 585 -12.28 -6.46 -2.90
C SER A 585 -12.86 -6.19 -1.52
N ILE A 586 -12.21 -6.73 -0.48
CA ILE A 586 -12.59 -6.56 0.92
C ILE A 586 -11.34 -6.15 1.70
N ARG A 587 -11.49 -5.19 2.61
CA ARG A 587 -10.42 -4.81 3.53
C ARG A 587 -10.25 -5.89 4.59
N LEU A 588 -9.00 -6.33 4.80
CA LEU A 588 -8.62 -7.26 5.85
C LEU A 588 -8.96 -6.68 7.24
N SER A 589 -9.55 -7.52 8.07
CA SER A 589 -9.75 -7.28 9.50
C SER A 589 -8.47 -7.53 10.30
N ARG A 590 -8.46 -7.13 11.57
CA ARG A 590 -7.37 -7.42 12.53
C ARG A 590 -7.18 -8.91 12.86
N PHE A 591 -8.05 -9.78 12.35
CA PHE A 591 -8.09 -11.22 12.61
C PHE A 591 -7.81 -12.05 11.34
N ALA A 592 -7.25 -11.43 10.30
CA ALA A 592 -6.96 -12.12 9.05
C ALA A 592 -5.83 -13.16 9.20
N ALA A 593 -5.90 -14.21 8.38
CA ALA A 593 -4.79 -15.08 8.08
C ALA A 593 -3.93 -14.46 6.97
N HIS A 594 -2.60 -14.55 7.10
CA HIS A 594 -1.64 -13.88 6.22
C HIS A 594 -0.71 -14.88 5.50
N ASN A 595 -0.10 -14.43 4.41
CA ASN A 595 0.92 -15.18 3.65
C ASN A 595 2.35 -14.78 4.07
N SER A 596 3.36 -15.42 3.46
CA SER A 596 4.79 -15.30 3.82
C SER A 596 5.42 -13.92 3.59
N PHE A 597 4.67 -12.94 3.07
CA PHE A 597 5.12 -11.57 2.85
C PHE A 597 4.62 -10.59 3.94
N HIS A 598 3.91 -11.09 4.96
CA HIS A 598 3.42 -10.26 6.07
C HIS A 598 4.41 -10.27 7.23
N HIS A 599 5.25 -9.22 7.27
CA HIS A 599 6.25 -9.01 8.31
C HIS A 599 5.72 -7.97 9.31
N CYS A 600 5.53 -8.40 10.55
CA CYS A 600 5.08 -7.57 11.67
C CYS A 600 5.80 -8.01 12.95
N GLU A 601 6.06 -7.07 13.86
CA GLU A 601 6.84 -7.34 15.08
C GLU A 601 6.24 -8.47 15.93
N GLN A 602 4.90 -8.54 16.00
CA GLN A 602 4.18 -9.57 16.75
C GLN A 602 4.25 -10.96 16.11
N CYS A 603 4.31 -11.03 14.77
CA CYS A 603 4.29 -12.27 14.00
C CYS A 603 5.68 -12.76 13.57
N HIS A 604 6.74 -11.99 13.84
CA HIS A 604 8.14 -12.36 13.53
C HIS A 604 8.50 -13.75 14.10
N HIS A 605 8.12 -14.04 15.35
CA HIS A 605 8.38 -15.35 15.97
C HIS A 605 7.52 -16.49 15.38
N TYR A 606 6.36 -16.17 14.81
CA TYR A 606 5.47 -17.17 14.19
C TYR A 606 5.97 -17.57 12.79
N CYS A 607 6.51 -16.63 12.01
CA CYS A 607 6.93 -16.88 10.63
C CYS A 607 8.42 -17.18 10.46
N GLU A 608 9.31 -16.42 11.11
CA GLU A 608 10.71 -16.34 10.71
C GLU A 608 11.66 -17.11 11.64
N ALA A 609 12.59 -17.85 11.02
CA ALA A 609 13.73 -18.42 11.71
C ALA A 609 14.63 -17.31 12.28
N VAL A 610 15.26 -17.58 13.43
CA VAL A 610 16.25 -16.68 14.06
C VAL A 610 17.36 -16.34 13.04
N PRO A 611 17.81 -15.08 12.92
CA PRO A 611 18.57 -14.62 11.75
C PRO A 611 19.92 -15.33 11.53
N ALA A 612 19.90 -16.28 10.59
CA ALA A 612 20.99 -16.82 9.75
C ALA A 612 22.24 -17.44 10.41
N THR A 613 22.57 -17.13 11.65
CA THR A 613 23.74 -17.67 12.39
C THR A 613 23.41 -18.92 13.20
N GLN A 614 22.13 -19.14 13.47
CA GLN A 614 21.59 -20.40 13.97
C GLN A 614 20.51 -20.84 12.97
N LEU A 615 20.71 -21.98 12.32
CA LEU A 615 19.60 -22.68 11.66
C LEU A 615 18.56 -22.99 12.74
N SER A 616 17.27 -22.68 12.51
CA SER A 616 16.20 -23.25 13.34
C SER A 616 16.40 -24.76 13.37
N GLU A 617 16.70 -25.30 14.56
CA GLU A 617 17.07 -26.70 14.76
C GLU A 617 15.85 -27.61 14.65
N CYS A 618 15.25 -27.68 13.46
CA CYS A 618 14.09 -28.52 13.22
C CYS A 618 14.53 -29.98 13.14
N SER A 619 14.10 -30.76 14.13
CA SER A 619 14.28 -32.18 14.23
C SER A 619 13.44 -32.93 13.19
N LEU A 620 13.97 -34.05 12.68
CA LEU A 620 13.29 -34.93 11.73
C LEU A 620 12.97 -36.24 12.44
N HIS A 621 11.68 -36.54 12.57
CA HIS A 621 11.18 -37.75 13.20
C HIS A 621 10.37 -38.58 12.22
N ALA A 622 10.44 -39.91 12.38
CA ALA A 622 9.54 -40.85 11.72
C ALA A 622 8.39 -41.21 12.65
N PHE A 623 7.17 -41.22 12.11
CA PHE A 623 5.97 -41.80 12.72
C PHE A 623 5.48 -42.92 11.81
N THR A 624 5.17 -44.09 12.38
CA THR A 624 4.93 -45.29 11.57
C THR A 624 3.69 -46.05 12.06
N PHE A 625 2.83 -46.48 11.14
CA PHE A 625 1.61 -47.24 11.45
C PHE A 625 1.16 -48.13 10.29
N CYS A 626 0.38 -49.18 10.58
CA CYS A 626 -0.16 -50.09 9.57
C CYS A 626 -1.56 -49.65 9.12
N SER A 627 -1.73 -49.21 7.87
CA SER A 627 -3.08 -48.94 7.32
C SER A 627 -3.59 -50.15 6.53
N SER A 628 -4.74 -50.68 6.94
CA SER A 628 -5.41 -51.81 6.28
C SER A 628 -5.87 -51.51 4.85
N MET A 629 -6.03 -50.23 4.50
CA MET A 629 -6.42 -49.77 3.16
C MET A 629 -5.24 -49.67 2.19
N LEU A 630 -4.02 -49.53 2.71
CA LEU A 630 -2.78 -49.49 1.92
C LEU A 630 -2.06 -50.85 1.91
N GLY A 631 -2.33 -51.72 2.90
CA GLY A 631 -1.80 -53.08 2.99
C GLY A 631 -0.35 -53.18 3.47
N GLU A 632 0.28 -52.06 3.77
CA GLU A 632 1.70 -51.93 4.13
C GLU A 632 1.88 -51.05 5.38
N GLU A 633 3.08 -51.08 5.95
CA GLU A 633 3.49 -50.20 7.04
C GLU A 633 3.85 -48.81 6.48
N VAL A 634 3.09 -47.79 6.88
CA VAL A 634 3.22 -46.43 6.36
C VAL A 634 4.11 -45.60 7.27
N GLN A 635 5.27 -45.19 6.75
CA GLN A 635 6.17 -44.26 7.42
C GLN A 635 5.90 -42.82 6.97
N LEU A 636 5.52 -41.94 7.89
CA LEU A 636 5.38 -40.51 7.70
C LEU A 636 6.56 -39.76 8.33
N GLN A 637 6.98 -38.67 7.69
CA GLN A 637 8.11 -37.86 8.14
C GLN A 637 7.60 -36.52 8.70
N PHE A 638 7.93 -36.24 9.96
CA PHE A 638 7.64 -34.98 10.63
C PHE A 638 8.90 -34.13 10.75
N PHE A 639 8.87 -32.90 10.23
CA PHE A 639 9.83 -31.85 10.59
C PHE A 639 9.21 -30.99 11.69
N ILE A 640 9.81 -30.99 12.88
CA ILE A 640 9.30 -30.34 14.08
C ILE A 640 10.30 -29.27 14.53
N PRO A 641 9.92 -27.98 14.63
CA PRO A 641 10.75 -26.98 15.30
C PRO A 641 10.80 -27.24 16.81
N LYS A 642 11.97 -27.12 17.46
CA LYS A 642 12.14 -27.34 18.91
C LYS A 642 11.13 -26.59 19.79
N SER A 643 10.70 -25.39 19.40
CA SER A 643 9.67 -24.60 20.10
C SER A 643 8.27 -25.26 20.12
N LYS A 644 8.05 -26.33 19.34
CA LYS A 644 6.79 -27.07 19.25
C LYS A 644 6.92 -28.56 19.62
N GLU A 645 8.11 -29.06 19.97
CA GLU A 645 8.32 -30.44 20.46
C GLU A 645 7.47 -30.76 21.71
N GLN A 646 7.10 -29.75 22.51
CA GLN A 646 6.19 -29.90 23.66
C GLN A 646 4.80 -30.48 23.34
N HIS A 647 4.38 -30.46 22.07
CA HIS A 647 3.11 -31.03 21.61
C HIS A 647 3.21 -32.52 21.24
N PHE A 648 4.39 -33.15 21.41
CA PHE A 648 4.69 -34.49 20.93
C PHE A 648 5.27 -35.41 22.03
N VAL A 649 5.17 -36.72 21.84
CA VAL A 649 5.82 -37.76 22.65
C VAL A 649 6.81 -38.49 21.77
N PHE A 650 8.06 -38.55 22.23
CA PHE A 650 9.17 -39.21 21.54
C PHE A 650 9.64 -40.40 22.36
N SER A 651 10.19 -41.40 21.68
CA SER A 651 10.70 -42.60 22.35
C SER A 651 11.90 -42.28 23.27
N GLN A 652 12.27 -43.25 24.11
CA GLN A 652 13.40 -43.12 25.04
C GLN A 652 14.76 -42.85 24.33
N GLU A 653 14.84 -43.14 23.03
CA GLU A 653 16.00 -42.86 22.17
C GLU A 653 15.90 -41.51 21.42
N GLY A 654 14.76 -40.81 21.54
CA GLY A 654 14.51 -39.48 20.96
C GLY A 654 14.34 -39.43 19.43
N SER A 655 14.64 -40.51 18.72
CA SER A 655 14.60 -40.59 17.25
C SER A 655 13.18 -40.74 16.69
N HIS A 656 12.37 -41.61 17.28
CA HIS A 656 11.03 -41.96 16.81
C HIS A 656 9.94 -41.15 17.50
N LEU A 657 8.91 -40.76 16.74
CA LEU A 657 7.71 -40.13 17.27
C LEU A 657 6.71 -41.21 17.69
N GLU A 658 6.34 -41.23 18.96
CA GLU A 658 5.35 -42.18 19.51
C GLU A 658 3.91 -41.65 19.37
N SER A 659 3.69 -40.37 19.69
CA SER A 659 2.37 -39.74 19.53
C SER A 659 2.42 -38.21 19.47
N LEU A 660 1.38 -37.61 18.92
CA LEU A 660 1.00 -36.22 19.09
C LEU A 660 0.07 -36.12 20.31
N ARG A 661 0.41 -35.25 21.28
CA ARG A 661 -0.29 -35.14 22.56
C ARG A 661 -1.70 -34.60 22.37
N LEU A 662 -2.71 -35.36 22.79
CA LEU A 662 -4.11 -34.92 22.75
C LEU A 662 -4.55 -34.36 24.11
N PRO A 663 -5.33 -33.26 24.15
CA PRO A 663 -5.87 -32.74 25.38
C PRO A 663 -7.02 -33.62 25.90
N LEU A 664 -7.37 -33.42 27.18
CA LEU A 664 -8.58 -34.01 27.75
C LEU A 664 -9.77 -33.08 27.51
N ALA A 665 -10.94 -33.65 27.20
CA ALA A 665 -12.17 -32.90 26.95
C ALA A 665 -12.55 -31.98 28.12
N SER A 666 -12.24 -32.40 29.35
CA SER A 666 -12.50 -31.72 30.62
C SER A 666 -11.52 -30.58 30.97
N LYS A 667 -10.51 -30.29 30.15
CA LYS A 667 -9.65 -29.10 30.33
C LYS A 667 -10.41 -27.80 30.06
N ASP A 668 -9.85 -26.70 30.54
CA ASP A 668 -10.44 -25.36 30.55
C ASP A 668 -11.11 -24.97 29.21
N PRO A 669 -12.30 -24.33 29.23
CA PRO A 669 -13.07 -24.01 28.02
C PRO A 669 -12.41 -22.94 27.14
N ASP A 670 -11.46 -22.18 27.70
CA ASP A 670 -10.70 -21.14 27.01
C ASP A 670 -9.52 -21.69 26.19
N LEU A 671 -9.02 -22.90 26.51
CA LEU A 671 -7.93 -23.52 25.78
C LEU A 671 -8.46 -24.24 24.54
N LEU A 672 -7.85 -23.95 23.38
CA LEU A 672 -8.15 -24.63 22.11
C LEU A 672 -7.69 -26.09 22.15
N LYS A 673 -8.54 -27.02 21.70
CA LYS A 673 -8.35 -28.46 21.89
C LYS A 673 -7.98 -29.22 20.61
N SER A 674 -8.44 -28.77 19.45
CA SER A 674 -8.30 -29.50 18.18
C SER A 674 -7.06 -29.06 17.39
N PRO A 675 -6.19 -29.98 16.92
CA PRO A 675 -5.12 -29.65 15.99
C PRO A 675 -5.68 -29.21 14.63
N ILE A 676 -5.06 -28.19 14.03
CA ILE A 676 -5.39 -27.69 12.70
C ILE A 676 -4.44 -28.32 11.69
N PHE A 677 -4.99 -29.08 10.75
CA PHE A 677 -4.28 -29.63 9.59
C PHE A 677 -4.63 -28.82 8.33
N THR A 678 -3.60 -28.36 7.62
CA THR A 678 -3.75 -27.71 6.32
C THR A 678 -3.05 -28.54 5.23
N PRO A 679 -3.79 -29.22 4.34
CA PRO A 679 -3.20 -29.89 3.19
C PRO A 679 -2.68 -28.86 2.19
N THR A 680 -1.46 -29.05 1.67
CA THR A 680 -0.87 -28.12 0.70
C THR A 680 -1.49 -28.26 -0.69
N THR A 681 -1.57 -27.13 -1.41
CA THR A 681 -2.09 -27.10 -2.79
C THR A 681 -1.11 -26.46 -3.80
N GLY A 682 0.19 -26.53 -3.51
CA GLY A 682 1.25 -25.90 -4.32
C GLY A 682 1.35 -24.38 -4.16
N ARG A 683 1.11 -23.86 -2.94
CA ARG A 683 0.93 -22.41 -2.66
C ARG A 683 1.87 -21.88 -1.57
N GLN A 684 3.12 -22.33 -1.53
CA GLN A 684 4.10 -21.97 -0.50
C GLN A 684 4.23 -20.44 -0.21
N GLU A 685 4.09 -19.58 -1.22
CA GLU A 685 4.23 -18.11 -1.09
C GLU A 685 2.89 -17.37 -0.90
N ASN A 686 1.80 -17.95 -1.41
CA ASN A 686 0.50 -17.27 -1.51
C ASN A 686 -0.53 -17.77 -0.50
N GLY A 687 -0.34 -18.97 0.04
CA GLY A 687 -1.20 -19.59 1.05
C GLY A 687 -1.17 -18.84 2.38
N LEU A 688 -2.29 -18.90 3.09
CA LEU A 688 -2.58 -18.08 4.27
C LEU A 688 -2.30 -18.87 5.55
N LEU A 689 -1.01 -19.14 5.78
CA LEU A 689 -0.54 -20.06 6.82
C LEU A 689 0.00 -19.33 8.06
N ASN A 690 0.08 -17.99 8.03
CA ASN A 690 0.24 -17.17 9.22
C ASN A 690 -1.14 -16.99 9.89
N LEU A 691 -1.42 -17.81 10.89
CA LEU A 691 -2.66 -17.78 11.67
C LEU A 691 -2.54 -16.92 12.95
N PHE A 692 -1.38 -16.30 13.22
CA PHE A 692 -1.13 -15.60 14.49
C PHE A 692 -2.22 -14.60 14.87
N HIS A 693 -2.61 -13.72 13.94
CA HIS A 693 -3.68 -12.73 14.15
C HIS A 693 -5.08 -13.35 14.17
N ALA A 694 -5.33 -14.37 13.36
CA ALA A 694 -6.58 -15.15 13.38
C ALA A 694 -6.79 -15.88 14.71
N MET A 695 -5.71 -16.22 15.42
CA MET A 695 -5.73 -16.92 16.71
C MET A 695 -5.49 -15.99 17.91
N GLU A 696 -5.45 -14.67 17.70
CA GLU A 696 -5.22 -13.65 18.73
C GLU A 696 -3.90 -13.86 19.53
N GLY A 697 -2.90 -14.49 18.91
CA GLY A 697 -1.65 -14.88 19.57
C GLY A 697 -1.78 -16.04 20.58
N ALA A 698 -2.93 -16.71 20.67
CA ALA A 698 -3.10 -17.87 21.55
C ALA A 698 -2.32 -19.09 21.03
N ASP A 699 -1.86 -19.92 21.96
CA ASP A 699 -1.18 -21.17 21.62
C ASP A 699 -2.12 -22.14 20.91
N HIS A 700 -1.65 -22.68 19.80
CA HIS A 700 -2.35 -23.65 18.97
C HIS A 700 -1.34 -24.52 18.21
N LEU A 701 -1.86 -25.62 17.67
CA LEU A 701 -1.11 -26.64 16.95
C LEU A 701 -1.56 -26.62 15.49
N HIS A 702 -0.67 -26.12 14.61
CA HIS A 702 -0.88 -26.05 13.17
C HIS A 702 0.13 -26.97 12.46
N ILE A 703 -0.39 -27.91 11.67
CA ILE A 703 0.40 -28.91 10.94
C ILE A 703 0.12 -28.73 9.45
N LEU A 704 1.17 -28.45 8.69
CA LEU A 704 1.11 -28.37 7.23
C LEU A 704 1.36 -29.76 6.66
N VAL A 705 0.46 -30.25 5.81
CA VAL A 705 0.55 -31.61 5.23
C VAL A 705 1.01 -31.49 3.78
N VAL A 706 2.30 -31.74 3.60
CA VAL A 706 3.11 -31.35 2.44
C VAL A 706 3.45 -32.57 1.58
N LYS A 707 3.38 -32.44 0.26
CA LYS A 707 3.90 -33.48 -0.65
C LYS A 707 5.43 -33.51 -0.65
N GLN A 708 6.04 -34.68 -0.88
CA GLN A 708 7.49 -34.84 -0.75
C GLN A 708 8.29 -33.87 -1.65
N PHE A 709 7.84 -33.61 -2.88
CA PHE A 709 8.50 -32.65 -3.78
C PHE A 709 8.30 -31.17 -3.37
N GLU A 710 7.26 -30.87 -2.59
CA GLU A 710 6.95 -29.51 -2.11
C GLU A 710 7.75 -29.15 -0.85
N LEU A 711 8.31 -30.14 -0.14
CA LEU A 711 9.03 -29.98 1.15
C LEU A 711 10.05 -28.83 1.15
N HIS A 712 10.96 -28.79 0.17
CA HIS A 712 12.00 -27.75 0.11
C HIS A 712 11.42 -26.34 -0.08
N HIS A 713 10.27 -26.22 -0.75
CA HIS A 713 9.58 -24.96 -0.98
C HIS A 713 8.89 -24.48 0.31
N TYR A 714 8.17 -25.37 0.99
CA TYR A 714 7.52 -25.02 2.27
C TYR A 714 8.54 -24.75 3.39
N ARG A 715 9.63 -25.53 3.49
CA ARG A 715 10.72 -25.28 4.46
C ARG A 715 11.44 -23.95 4.25
N LYS A 716 11.44 -23.39 3.03
CA LYS A 716 11.99 -22.06 2.73
C LYS A 716 11.10 -20.92 3.26
N TYR A 717 9.79 -21.03 3.10
CA TYR A 717 8.84 -19.94 3.39
C TYR A 717 8.14 -20.04 4.76
N TRP A 718 8.12 -21.23 5.37
CA TRP A 718 7.47 -21.52 6.65
C TRP A 718 8.39 -22.37 7.55
N PRO A 719 9.58 -21.87 7.93
CA PRO A 719 10.59 -22.64 8.67
C PRO A 719 10.18 -22.98 10.12
N ASN A 720 9.29 -22.19 10.72
CA ASN A 720 8.81 -22.36 12.09
C ASN A 720 7.49 -23.17 12.18
N HIS A 721 7.02 -23.73 11.08
CA HIS A 721 5.81 -24.58 11.03
C HIS A 721 6.16 -26.06 11.13
N ILE A 722 5.25 -26.86 11.67
CA ILE A 722 5.37 -28.32 11.63
C ILE A 722 5.00 -28.80 10.23
N LEU A 723 5.92 -29.51 9.57
CA LEU A 723 5.70 -30.08 8.24
C LEU A 723 5.54 -31.61 8.36
N LEU A 724 4.33 -32.11 8.08
CA LEU A 724 4.05 -33.52 7.89
C LEU A 724 4.19 -33.87 6.42
N VAL A 725 5.19 -34.68 6.07
CA VAL A 725 5.53 -35.01 4.68
C VAL A 725 4.91 -36.34 4.29
N LEU A 726 4.13 -36.32 3.19
CA LEU A 726 3.51 -37.50 2.62
C LEU A 726 4.52 -38.32 1.78
N PRO A 727 4.46 -39.67 1.84
CA PRO A 727 5.27 -40.57 1.01
C PRO A 727 5.22 -40.30 -0.49
N ALA A 728 6.29 -40.71 -1.20
CA ALA A 728 6.50 -40.45 -2.62
C ALA A 728 5.30 -40.80 -3.53
N MET A 729 4.59 -41.89 -3.21
CA MET A 729 3.39 -42.36 -3.92
C MET A 729 2.25 -41.32 -3.98
N PHE A 730 2.20 -40.37 -3.03
CA PHE A 730 1.18 -39.33 -2.98
C PHE A 730 1.57 -38.02 -3.68
N ASN A 731 2.77 -37.93 -4.25
CA ASN A 731 3.20 -36.75 -5.02
C ASN A 731 2.22 -36.42 -6.15
N ASN A 732 1.81 -37.42 -6.93
CA ASN A 732 0.86 -37.25 -8.03
C ASN A 732 -0.61 -37.28 -7.60
N ALA A 733 -0.92 -37.68 -6.35
CA ALA A 733 -2.28 -37.91 -5.87
C ALA A 733 -3.11 -36.62 -5.66
N GLY A 734 -4.44 -36.77 -5.63
CA GLY A 734 -5.38 -35.68 -5.36
C GLY A 734 -5.43 -35.25 -3.88
N VAL A 735 -6.20 -34.19 -3.58
CA VAL A 735 -6.40 -33.71 -2.20
C VAL A 735 -7.17 -34.73 -1.34
N GLY A 736 -7.91 -35.66 -1.97
CA GLY A 736 -8.50 -36.81 -1.28
C GLY A 736 -7.47 -37.65 -0.54
N ALA A 737 -6.30 -37.91 -1.14
CA ALA A 737 -5.21 -38.65 -0.50
C ALA A 737 -4.65 -37.90 0.73
N ALA A 738 -4.46 -36.59 0.65
CA ALA A 738 -3.98 -35.81 1.79
C ALA A 738 -4.96 -35.85 2.97
N ARG A 739 -6.27 -35.74 2.71
CA ARG A 739 -7.31 -35.84 3.77
C ARG A 739 -7.48 -37.25 4.32
N PHE A 740 -7.33 -38.28 3.49
CA PHE A 740 -7.24 -39.67 3.93
C PHE A 740 -6.07 -39.85 4.90
N MET A 741 -4.85 -39.44 4.52
CA MET A 741 -3.67 -39.60 5.38
C MET A 741 -3.75 -38.80 6.68
N ILE A 742 -4.36 -37.59 6.68
CA ILE A 742 -4.65 -36.84 7.91
C ILE A 742 -5.58 -37.64 8.83
N LYS A 743 -6.64 -38.23 8.29
CA LYS A 743 -7.63 -38.98 9.07
C LYS A 743 -7.07 -40.29 9.63
N GLU A 744 -6.31 -41.05 8.83
CA GLU A 744 -5.64 -42.28 9.27
C GLU A 744 -4.61 -42.01 10.38
N LEU A 745 -3.72 -41.02 10.19
CA LEU A 745 -2.78 -40.57 11.22
C LEU A 745 -3.52 -40.22 12.50
N SER A 746 -4.56 -39.39 12.40
CA SER A 746 -5.30 -38.90 13.56
C SER A 746 -6.06 -40.01 14.30
N TYR A 747 -6.47 -41.07 13.58
CA TYR A 747 -7.13 -42.24 14.16
C TYR A 747 -6.13 -43.05 15.00
N HIS A 748 -5.01 -43.48 14.42
CA HIS A 748 -4.00 -44.22 15.16
C HIS A 748 -3.40 -43.39 16.31
N ASN A 749 -3.23 -42.08 16.11
CA ASN A 749 -2.78 -41.19 17.19
C ASN A 749 -3.77 -41.14 18.36
N LEU A 750 -5.08 -41.14 18.09
CA LEU A 750 -6.11 -41.19 19.13
C LEU A 750 -6.08 -42.54 19.87
N GLU A 751 -5.82 -43.66 19.20
CA GLU A 751 -5.63 -44.96 19.85
C GLU A 751 -4.37 -44.99 20.74
N LEU A 752 -3.24 -44.47 20.24
CA LEU A 752 -1.97 -44.42 20.96
C LEU A 752 -2.06 -43.53 22.21
N GLU A 753 -2.60 -42.32 22.09
CA GLU A 753 -2.83 -41.43 23.24
C GLU A 753 -3.84 -42.02 24.23
N ARG A 754 -4.88 -42.72 23.76
CA ARG A 754 -5.82 -43.42 24.64
C ARG A 754 -5.14 -44.51 25.46
N ASN A 755 -4.30 -45.33 24.85
CA ASN A 755 -3.54 -46.36 25.57
C ASN A 755 -2.59 -45.70 26.59
N ARG A 756 -1.78 -44.73 26.16
CA ARG A 756 -0.79 -44.02 27.00
C ARG A 756 -1.42 -43.24 28.17
N LEU A 757 -2.66 -42.77 28.03
CA LEU A 757 -3.40 -42.06 29.08
C LEU A 757 -4.22 -43.02 29.97
N GLU A 758 -4.63 -44.19 29.45
CA GLU A 758 -5.27 -45.25 30.24
C GLU A 758 -4.31 -45.91 31.23
N GLU A 759 -3.03 -46.08 30.85
CA GLU A 759 -1.93 -46.43 31.78
C GLU A 759 -1.76 -45.39 32.91
N GLN A 760 -2.19 -44.15 32.67
CA GLN A 760 -2.15 -43.04 33.63
C GLN A 760 -3.50 -42.86 34.37
N GLY A 761 -4.45 -43.79 34.20
CA GLY A 761 -5.75 -43.82 34.90
C GLY A 761 -6.85 -42.95 34.28
N VAL A 762 -6.63 -42.37 33.10
CA VAL A 762 -7.64 -41.58 32.36
C VAL A 762 -8.53 -42.51 31.54
N LYS A 763 -9.84 -42.22 31.43
CA LYS A 763 -10.73 -43.03 30.60
C LYS A 763 -10.54 -42.70 29.12
N ARG A 764 -10.58 -43.72 28.25
CA ARG A 764 -10.48 -43.57 26.78
C ARG A 764 -11.44 -42.53 26.18
N GLN A 765 -12.62 -42.38 26.77
CA GLN A 765 -13.66 -41.41 26.37
C GLN A 765 -13.33 -39.94 26.72
N ASP A 766 -12.40 -39.69 27.64
CA ASP A 766 -12.09 -38.34 28.13
C ASP A 766 -10.98 -37.67 27.28
N VAL A 767 -10.35 -38.42 26.36
CA VAL A 767 -9.35 -37.95 25.38
C VAL A 767 -10.05 -37.29 24.18
N TRP A 768 -9.58 -36.11 23.76
CA TRP A 768 -10.21 -35.29 22.71
C TRP A 768 -10.10 -35.92 21.30
N PRO A 769 -11.22 -36.24 20.61
CA PRO A 769 -11.21 -36.97 19.34
C PRO A 769 -11.35 -36.09 18.09
N PHE A 770 -11.33 -34.75 18.22
CA PHE A 770 -11.57 -33.83 17.10
C PHE A 770 -10.28 -33.28 16.50
N ILE A 771 -10.30 -33.15 15.18
CA ILE A 771 -9.28 -32.45 14.37
C ILE A 771 -9.95 -31.41 13.48
N VAL A 772 -9.24 -30.36 13.08
CA VAL A 772 -9.74 -29.35 12.13
C VAL A 772 -8.97 -29.48 10.82
N MET A 773 -9.68 -29.70 9.71
CA MET A 773 -9.13 -29.58 8.35
C MET A 773 -9.48 -28.20 7.79
N MET A 774 -8.47 -27.43 7.38
CA MET A 774 -8.64 -26.06 6.85
C MET A 774 -7.81 -25.84 5.58
N ASP A 775 -8.46 -25.33 4.53
CA ASP A 775 -7.83 -25.01 3.24
C ASP A 775 -6.89 -23.79 3.30
N ASP A 776 -5.84 -23.80 2.48
CA ASP A 776 -4.77 -22.78 2.49
C ASP A 776 -5.18 -21.39 1.96
N SER A 777 -6.45 -21.21 1.56
CA SER A 777 -7.00 -19.94 1.06
C SER A 777 -8.04 -19.29 1.98
N CYS A 778 -8.26 -19.83 3.19
CA CYS A 778 -9.09 -19.23 4.24
C CYS A 778 -8.46 -17.92 4.74
N VAL A 779 -9.17 -16.78 4.66
CA VAL A 779 -8.59 -15.45 4.95
C VAL A 779 -9.12 -14.75 6.19
N GLN A 780 -10.43 -14.75 6.44
CA GLN A 780 -11.00 -14.17 7.67
C GLN A 780 -12.40 -14.73 7.97
N TRP A 781 -12.84 -14.51 9.21
CA TRP A 781 -14.09 -15.03 9.74
C TRP A 781 -15.02 -13.90 10.19
N ASN A 782 -16.31 -14.12 10.01
CA ASN A 782 -17.36 -13.17 10.37
C ASN A 782 -18.48 -13.88 11.14
N THR A 783 -19.23 -13.10 11.93
CA THR A 783 -20.51 -13.56 12.50
C THR A 783 -21.63 -12.58 12.17
N CYS A 784 -22.86 -13.10 12.10
CA CYS A 784 -24.08 -12.29 12.06
C CYS A 784 -24.57 -12.05 13.49
N GLN A 785 -24.81 -10.79 13.84
CA GLN A 785 -25.50 -10.41 15.08
C GLN A 785 -26.79 -9.68 14.72
N SER A 786 -27.91 -10.15 15.30
CA SER A 786 -29.14 -9.37 15.43
C SER A 786 -28.86 -8.13 16.29
N ALA A 787 -29.43 -6.99 15.92
CA ALA A 787 -29.32 -5.78 16.72
C ALA A 787 -30.26 -5.90 17.94
N ASP A 788 -29.70 -6.22 19.11
CA ASP A 788 -30.45 -6.28 20.35
C ASP A 788 -30.91 -4.88 20.80
N GLY A 789 -32.18 -4.57 20.52
CA GLY A 789 -32.98 -3.63 21.30
C GLY A 789 -32.55 -2.15 21.31
N SER A 790 -31.84 -1.66 20.29
CA SER A 790 -31.55 -0.22 20.12
C SER A 790 -32.34 0.38 18.95
N ASP A 791 -33.01 1.51 19.20
CA ASP A 791 -33.96 2.15 18.28
C ASP A 791 -33.28 2.85 17.07
N THR A 792 -32.75 2.07 16.13
CA THR A 792 -32.32 2.54 14.81
C THR A 792 -33.15 1.89 13.71
N SER A 793 -33.82 2.69 12.89
CA SER A 793 -34.89 2.24 11.98
C SER A 793 -34.47 1.45 10.74
N ASP A 794 -33.17 1.16 10.57
CA ASP A 794 -32.65 0.33 9.48
C ASP A 794 -32.45 -1.11 9.99
N GLY A 795 -33.49 -1.95 9.82
CA GLY A 795 -33.54 -3.35 10.28
C GLY A 795 -32.64 -4.33 9.52
N GLY A 796 -31.39 -3.97 9.25
CA GLY A 796 -30.38 -4.83 8.61
C GLY A 796 -29.57 -5.62 9.63
N SER A 797 -29.33 -6.90 9.36
CA SER A 797 -28.46 -7.71 10.23
C SER A 797 -27.00 -7.28 10.08
N SER A 798 -26.33 -7.01 11.21
CA SER A 798 -24.94 -6.51 11.18
C SER A 798 -23.95 -7.67 11.07
N LEU A 799 -22.96 -7.52 10.19
CA LEU A 799 -21.89 -8.50 10.01
C LEU A 799 -20.63 -7.99 10.72
N SER A 800 -20.20 -8.69 11.79
CA SER A 800 -19.02 -8.33 12.56
C SER A 800 -17.84 -9.27 12.26
N ASN A 801 -16.60 -8.79 12.49
CA ASN A 801 -15.38 -9.58 12.27
C ASN A 801 -15.01 -10.35 13.55
N VAL A 802 -14.67 -11.63 13.41
CA VAL A 802 -14.40 -12.56 14.53
C VAL A 802 -13.08 -13.29 14.29
N SER A 803 -12.39 -13.68 15.36
CA SER A 803 -11.17 -14.49 15.29
C SER A 803 -11.48 -15.97 15.06
N LEU A 804 -10.59 -16.69 14.36
CA LEU A 804 -10.66 -18.13 14.21
C LEU A 804 -10.66 -18.82 15.59
N LYS A 805 -9.88 -18.31 16.55
CA LYS A 805 -9.93 -18.73 17.96
C LYS A 805 -11.35 -18.71 18.53
N SER A 806 -12.09 -17.61 18.41
CA SER A 806 -13.46 -17.54 18.92
C SER A 806 -14.42 -18.48 18.18
N VAL A 807 -14.27 -18.65 16.86
CA VAL A 807 -15.08 -19.62 16.09
C VAL A 807 -14.83 -21.05 16.58
N LEU A 808 -13.56 -21.43 16.75
CA LEU A 808 -13.17 -22.75 17.28
C LEU A 808 -13.68 -22.95 18.71
N GLN A 809 -13.45 -22.01 19.63
CA GLN A 809 -13.95 -22.09 21.01
C GLN A 809 -15.48 -22.28 21.07
N GLN A 810 -16.25 -21.71 20.15
CA GLN A 810 -17.71 -21.92 20.08
C GLN A 810 -18.10 -23.29 19.52
N MET A 811 -17.33 -23.83 18.56
CA MET A 811 -17.55 -25.18 18.03
C MET A 811 -17.12 -26.27 19.05
N GLU A 812 -15.98 -26.10 19.72
CA GLU A 812 -15.43 -27.07 20.68
C GLU A 812 -16.26 -27.16 21.97
N ASN A 813 -16.80 -26.03 22.46
CA ASN A 813 -17.65 -26.00 23.66
C ASN A 813 -19.13 -26.33 23.38
N THR A 814 -19.47 -26.81 22.18
CA THR A 814 -20.83 -27.27 21.84
C THR A 814 -21.29 -28.40 22.77
N PRO A 815 -22.53 -28.36 23.33
CA PRO A 815 -22.99 -29.36 24.27
C PRO A 815 -23.15 -30.72 23.59
N LYS A 816 -22.60 -31.77 24.23
CA LYS A 816 -22.55 -33.14 23.68
C LYS A 816 -21.83 -33.23 22.32
N ILE A 817 -20.83 -32.37 22.05
CA ILE A 817 -20.09 -32.32 20.78
C ILE A 817 -19.61 -33.71 20.30
N SER A 818 -19.23 -34.62 21.21
CA SER A 818 -18.83 -36.00 20.92
C SER A 818 -19.86 -36.86 20.18
N LEU A 819 -21.12 -36.45 20.09
CA LEU A 819 -22.19 -37.12 19.33
C LEU A 819 -22.35 -36.56 17.89
N TYR A 820 -21.67 -35.46 17.57
CA TYR A 820 -21.56 -34.94 16.21
C TYR A 820 -20.32 -35.55 15.54
N ALA A 821 -20.48 -36.00 14.29
CA ALA A 821 -19.38 -36.55 13.51
C ALA A 821 -18.59 -35.46 12.77
N MET A 822 -19.28 -34.40 12.32
CA MET A 822 -18.66 -33.29 11.59
C MET A 822 -19.36 -31.96 11.91
N CYS A 823 -18.57 -30.91 12.15
CA CYS A 823 -19.05 -29.53 12.27
C CYS A 823 -18.31 -28.61 11.29
N GLY A 824 -19.00 -27.62 10.74
CA GLY A 824 -18.39 -26.63 9.84
C GLY A 824 -19.19 -25.33 9.79
N ILE A 825 -18.70 -24.36 9.01
CA ILE A 825 -19.26 -23.00 8.94
C ILE A 825 -19.73 -22.67 7.52
N ARG A 826 -20.55 -21.63 7.36
CA ARG A 826 -21.05 -21.20 6.05
C ARG A 826 -19.97 -20.40 5.31
N LYS A 827 -20.09 -20.27 3.99
CA LYS A 827 -19.27 -19.36 3.19
C LYS A 827 -19.85 -17.94 3.20
N TRP A 828 -18.97 -16.96 3.01
CA TRP A 828 -19.38 -15.58 2.86
C TRP A 828 -19.88 -15.27 1.43
N SER A 829 -20.98 -14.52 1.34
CA SER A 829 -21.40 -13.82 0.13
C SER A 829 -21.83 -12.39 0.45
N SER A 830 -21.87 -11.52 -0.56
CA SER A 830 -22.20 -10.11 -0.35
C SER A 830 -23.69 -9.78 -0.31
N SER A 831 -24.55 -10.77 -0.57
CA SER A 831 -26.01 -10.71 -0.38
C SER A 831 -26.46 -11.04 1.05
N LEU A 832 -25.60 -11.60 1.91
CA LEU A 832 -25.91 -11.91 3.32
C LEU A 832 -26.52 -10.75 4.13
N PRO A 833 -26.07 -9.47 4.02
CA PRO A 833 -26.67 -8.37 4.78
C PRO A 833 -28.13 -8.07 4.40
N CYS A 834 -28.60 -8.59 3.26
CA CYS A 834 -29.96 -8.47 2.76
C CYS A 834 -30.80 -9.74 3.03
N ARG A 835 -30.18 -10.83 3.52
CA ARG A 835 -30.81 -12.12 3.80
C ARG A 835 -30.18 -12.78 5.03
N SER A 836 -30.78 -12.54 6.20
CA SER A 836 -30.49 -13.32 7.41
C SER A 836 -30.67 -14.82 7.13
N PRO A 837 -29.85 -15.71 7.72
CA PRO A 837 -30.01 -17.15 7.53
C PRO A 837 -31.38 -17.62 8.04
N SER A 838 -32.03 -18.50 7.26
CA SER A 838 -33.34 -19.12 7.57
C SER A 838 -33.36 -19.88 8.90
N SER A 839 -32.21 -20.41 9.30
CA SER A 839 -31.98 -21.18 10.52
C SER A 839 -30.53 -21.03 10.98
N PRO A 840 -30.23 -21.01 12.31
CA PRO A 840 -28.87 -20.86 12.82
C PRO A 840 -27.98 -22.08 12.53
N PHE A 841 -28.59 -23.26 12.33
CA PHE A 841 -27.92 -24.53 12.07
C PHE A 841 -28.61 -25.28 10.92
N SER A 842 -27.85 -25.88 10.00
CA SER A 842 -28.40 -26.70 8.90
C SER A 842 -27.62 -27.99 8.68
N ARG A 843 -28.28 -29.01 8.13
CA ARG A 843 -27.67 -30.28 7.72
C ARG A 843 -27.46 -30.28 6.21
N CYS A 844 -26.22 -30.12 5.79
CA CYS A 844 -25.82 -30.10 4.39
C CYS A 844 -24.34 -30.51 4.29
N HIS A 845 -23.77 -30.45 3.09
CA HIS A 845 -22.34 -30.59 2.89
C HIS A 845 -21.52 -29.52 3.65
N LEU A 846 -20.34 -29.93 4.11
CA LEU A 846 -19.33 -29.11 4.77
C LEU A 846 -18.08 -29.05 3.89
N HIS A 847 -17.48 -27.85 3.76
CA HIS A 847 -16.50 -27.52 2.73
C HIS A 847 -15.43 -26.54 3.22
N ASP A 848 -14.18 -26.71 2.77
CA ASP A 848 -13.01 -25.82 3.01
C ASP A 848 -12.55 -25.65 4.48
N PHE A 849 -13.46 -25.71 5.47
CA PHE A 849 -13.20 -25.66 6.91
C PHE A 849 -14.13 -26.64 7.64
N VAL A 850 -13.55 -27.69 8.24
CA VAL A 850 -14.30 -28.80 8.83
C VAL A 850 -13.63 -29.28 10.13
N MET A 851 -14.38 -29.29 11.23
CA MET A 851 -14.02 -29.99 12.46
C MET A 851 -14.59 -31.42 12.41
N LEU A 852 -13.71 -32.42 12.43
CA LEU A 852 -14.01 -33.84 12.21
C LEU A 852 -13.80 -34.63 13.50
N ASN A 853 -14.82 -35.39 13.91
CA ASN A 853 -14.72 -36.40 14.96
C ASN A 853 -14.15 -37.70 14.36
N VAL A 854 -12.89 -38.01 14.69
CA VAL A 854 -12.22 -39.19 14.12
C VAL A 854 -12.79 -40.48 14.71
N ASP A 855 -13.28 -40.43 15.96
CA ASP A 855 -13.79 -41.58 16.70
C ASP A 855 -15.17 -42.05 16.23
N LEU A 856 -16.04 -41.14 15.79
CA LEU A 856 -17.30 -41.53 15.15
C LEU A 856 -17.13 -41.93 13.68
N THR A 857 -16.07 -41.47 13.01
CA THR A 857 -15.88 -41.68 11.56
C THR A 857 -14.90 -42.80 11.20
N GLN A 858 -14.50 -43.65 12.15
CA GLN A 858 -13.61 -44.81 11.92
C GLN A 858 -14.02 -45.63 10.68
N ASN A 859 -15.29 -46.03 10.60
CA ASN A 859 -15.85 -46.88 9.54
C ASN A 859 -16.05 -46.17 8.17
N VAL A 860 -15.78 -44.86 8.08
CA VAL A 860 -15.98 -44.04 6.88
C VAL A 860 -14.69 -43.30 6.53
N GLN A 861 -14.07 -43.63 5.40
CA GLN A 861 -12.80 -43.04 4.98
C GLN A 861 -12.96 -42.12 3.76
N TYR A 862 -12.13 -41.09 3.66
CA TYR A 862 -11.92 -40.38 2.39
C TYR A 862 -11.40 -41.38 1.34
N ASP A 863 -11.82 -41.26 0.08
CA ASP A 863 -11.21 -42.07 -0.99
C ASP A 863 -9.88 -41.43 -1.43
N LEU A 864 -8.81 -42.20 -1.21
CA LEU A 864 -7.43 -41.91 -1.62
C LEU A 864 -7.33 -41.51 -3.11
N ASN A 865 -8.21 -42.05 -3.95
CA ASN A 865 -8.17 -41.90 -5.40
C ASN A 865 -8.80 -40.60 -5.92
N ARG A 866 -9.48 -39.80 -5.08
CA ARG A 866 -10.27 -38.64 -5.51
C ARG A 866 -9.41 -37.39 -5.78
N TYR A 867 -9.60 -36.79 -6.96
CA TYR A 867 -8.97 -35.52 -7.36
C TYR A 867 -9.92 -34.33 -7.25
N GLY A 868 -11.23 -34.57 -7.30
CA GLY A 868 -12.26 -33.58 -6.99
C GLY A 868 -13.55 -34.18 -6.44
N CYS A 869 -14.35 -33.33 -5.79
CA CYS A 869 -15.61 -33.69 -5.10
C CYS A 869 -15.45 -34.69 -3.94
N GLU A 870 -14.23 -34.86 -3.45
CA GLU A 870 -13.83 -35.70 -2.32
C GLU A 870 -14.59 -35.38 -1.03
N GLU A 871 -14.88 -34.10 -0.78
CA GLU A 871 -15.75 -33.66 0.32
C GLU A 871 -17.21 -34.09 0.14
N VAL A 872 -17.76 -33.98 -1.07
CA VAL A 872 -19.16 -34.34 -1.35
C VAL A 872 -19.36 -35.84 -1.17
N ASP A 873 -18.46 -36.64 -1.72
CA ASP A 873 -18.46 -38.10 -1.60
C ASP A 873 -18.28 -38.56 -0.13
N PHE A 874 -17.38 -37.92 0.63
CA PHE A 874 -17.22 -38.20 2.07
C PHE A 874 -18.46 -37.80 2.88
N ASN A 875 -19.00 -36.60 2.67
CA ASN A 875 -20.19 -36.11 3.39
C ASN A 875 -21.42 -37.00 3.12
N LEU A 876 -21.61 -37.47 1.88
CA LEU A 876 -22.65 -38.47 1.55
C LEU A 876 -22.43 -39.78 2.32
N ARG A 877 -21.21 -40.32 2.30
CA ARG A 877 -20.86 -41.56 3.02
C ARG A 877 -21.04 -41.46 4.54
N VAL A 878 -20.72 -40.31 5.14
CA VAL A 878 -20.94 -40.01 6.57
C VAL A 878 -22.44 -39.94 6.88
N ASN A 879 -23.22 -39.14 6.15
CA ASN A 879 -24.66 -39.01 6.38
C ASN A 879 -25.41 -40.34 6.14
N SER A 880 -25.04 -41.10 5.11
CA SER A 880 -25.60 -42.44 4.85
C SER A 880 -25.17 -43.50 5.86
N SER A 881 -24.20 -43.20 6.73
CA SER A 881 -23.84 -44.06 7.87
C SER A 881 -24.59 -43.65 9.16
N GLY A 882 -25.64 -42.82 9.06
CA GLY A 882 -26.46 -42.35 10.18
C GLY A 882 -25.79 -41.30 11.08
N LEU A 883 -24.61 -40.81 10.69
CA LEU A 883 -23.81 -39.88 11.47
C LEU A 883 -24.29 -38.42 11.32
N LEU A 884 -24.14 -37.62 12.39
CA LEU A 884 -24.60 -36.23 12.43
C LEU A 884 -23.54 -35.26 11.89
N LEU A 885 -23.85 -34.56 10.81
CA LEU A 885 -23.15 -33.36 10.34
C LEU A 885 -23.91 -32.11 10.81
N CYS A 886 -23.22 -31.00 11.10
CA CYS A 886 -23.85 -29.73 11.46
C CYS A 886 -23.10 -28.52 10.87
N ARG A 887 -23.79 -27.69 10.08
CA ARG A 887 -23.28 -26.40 9.62
C ARG A 887 -23.79 -25.27 10.50
N PHE A 888 -22.88 -24.45 11.02
CA PHE A 888 -23.18 -23.21 11.72
C PHE A 888 -23.41 -22.11 10.67
N ASN A 889 -24.64 -21.61 10.54
CA ASN A 889 -25.02 -20.60 9.55
C ASN A 889 -24.76 -19.17 10.01
N ASN A 890 -24.54 -18.97 11.31
CA ASN A 890 -24.22 -17.66 11.89
C ASN A 890 -22.75 -17.26 11.71
N PHE A 891 -21.86 -18.22 11.43
CA PHE A 891 -20.44 -17.97 11.13
C PHE A 891 -20.15 -18.09 9.63
N PHE A 892 -19.35 -17.17 9.11
CA PHE A 892 -19.01 -17.08 7.69
C PHE A 892 -17.51 -17.10 7.47
N LEU A 893 -17.06 -17.93 6.53
CA LEU A 893 -15.69 -18.00 6.04
C LEU A 893 -15.52 -17.16 4.76
N MET A 894 -14.57 -16.22 4.78
CA MET A 894 -14.05 -15.60 3.57
C MET A 894 -12.89 -16.41 2.99
N LYS A 895 -12.92 -16.62 1.66
CA LYS A 895 -11.91 -17.37 0.90
C LYS A 895 -11.20 -16.43 -0.10
N LYS A 896 -9.89 -16.26 0.02
CA LYS A 896 -9.11 -15.36 -0.84
C LYS A 896 -8.99 -15.91 -2.27
N HIS A 897 -9.12 -15.04 -3.27
CA HIS A 897 -8.82 -15.38 -4.66
C HIS A 897 -7.30 -15.52 -4.86
N ILE A 898 -6.80 -16.75 -4.76
CA ILE A 898 -5.44 -17.09 -5.15
C ILE A 898 -5.46 -17.61 -6.61
N PRO A 899 -4.76 -16.95 -7.56
CA PRO A 899 -4.78 -17.36 -8.97
C PRO A 899 -3.94 -18.61 -9.27
N VAL A 900 -2.91 -18.88 -8.46
CA VAL A 900 -1.96 -20.00 -8.61
C VAL A 900 -2.33 -21.18 -7.72
N GLY A 901 -2.12 -22.42 -8.18
CA GLY A 901 -2.29 -23.63 -7.36
C GLY A 901 -3.75 -24.00 -7.06
N GLY A 902 -3.95 -25.10 -6.34
CA GLY A 902 -5.26 -25.68 -6.07
C GLY A 902 -5.86 -26.42 -7.26
N ASN A 903 -5.16 -27.47 -7.73
CA ASN A 903 -5.56 -28.43 -8.77
C ASN A 903 -5.90 -27.85 -10.16
N LYS A 904 -5.77 -26.54 -10.40
CA LYS A 904 -5.99 -25.90 -11.71
C LYS A 904 -4.88 -26.18 -12.72
N ASP A 905 -3.67 -26.47 -12.24
CA ASP A 905 -2.43 -26.46 -13.02
C ASP A 905 -1.96 -27.86 -13.46
N PHE A 906 -2.80 -28.90 -13.30
CA PHE A 906 -2.47 -30.26 -13.75
C PHE A 906 -2.63 -30.39 -15.28
N VAL A 907 -1.59 -30.01 -16.01
CA VAL A 907 -1.53 -30.09 -17.47
C VAL A 907 -1.19 -31.52 -17.92
N VAL A 908 -2.17 -32.24 -18.45
CA VAL A 908 -1.98 -33.55 -19.09
C VAL A 908 -1.10 -33.40 -20.33
N LYS A 909 0.00 -34.17 -20.40
CA LYS A 909 0.96 -34.17 -21.51
C LYS A 909 1.07 -35.56 -22.15
N PRO A 910 1.49 -35.67 -23.42
CA PRO A 910 1.88 -36.95 -24.01
C PRO A 910 3.30 -37.33 -23.55
N LYS A 911 3.52 -38.57 -23.13
CA LYS A 911 4.81 -38.99 -22.53
C LYS A 911 5.98 -39.06 -23.53
N LEU A 912 5.72 -39.30 -24.81
CA LEU A 912 6.76 -39.49 -25.85
C LEU A 912 6.25 -39.15 -27.27
N MET A 913 6.58 -37.95 -27.78
CA MET A 913 6.88 -37.63 -29.20
C MET A 913 7.56 -36.26 -29.26
N GLU A 914 8.56 -36.05 -30.13
CA GLU A 914 9.27 -34.76 -30.32
C GLU A 914 8.45 -33.70 -31.08
N ILE A 915 7.12 -33.81 -31.11
CA ILE A 915 6.26 -32.93 -31.90
C ILE A 915 5.76 -31.79 -31.02
N GLU A 916 6.20 -30.55 -31.28
CA GLU A 916 5.81 -29.31 -30.59
C GLU A 916 4.34 -28.86 -30.80
N ASN A 917 3.40 -29.81 -30.95
CA ASN A 917 1.99 -29.52 -31.07
C ASN A 917 1.43 -29.03 -29.72
N LYS A 918 1.46 -27.71 -29.50
CA LYS A 918 0.87 -26.98 -28.37
C LYS A 918 -0.67 -27.03 -28.31
N ALA A 919 -1.29 -28.04 -28.90
CA ALA A 919 -2.72 -28.28 -28.88
C ALA A 919 -3.12 -29.01 -27.58
N SER A 920 -4.12 -28.49 -26.87
CA SER A 920 -4.67 -29.14 -25.67
C SER A 920 -5.32 -30.48 -26.03
N ILE A 921 -4.88 -31.55 -25.38
CA ILE A 921 -5.46 -32.90 -25.53
C ILE A 921 -6.93 -32.85 -25.10
N SER A 922 -7.82 -33.42 -25.91
CA SER A 922 -9.26 -33.48 -25.58
C SER A 922 -9.51 -34.46 -24.44
N PRO A 923 -10.39 -34.15 -23.47
CA PRO A 923 -10.82 -35.12 -22.47
C PRO A 923 -11.39 -36.42 -23.06
N SER A 924 -11.87 -36.40 -24.31
CA SER A 924 -12.32 -37.61 -25.03
C SER A 924 -11.18 -38.54 -25.47
N GLN A 925 -9.92 -38.16 -25.27
CA GLN A 925 -8.71 -38.94 -25.56
C GLN A 925 -8.05 -39.49 -24.28
N TYR A 926 -8.62 -39.20 -23.10
CA TYR A 926 -8.13 -39.70 -21.81
C TYR A 926 -8.47 -41.18 -21.57
N VAL A 927 -9.31 -41.76 -22.43
CA VAL A 927 -9.76 -43.14 -22.45
C VAL A 927 -9.59 -43.70 -23.86
N CYS A 928 -9.06 -44.91 -23.94
CA CYS A 928 -8.83 -45.64 -25.19
C CYS A 928 -9.42 -47.07 -25.11
N ALA A 929 -9.36 -47.82 -26.21
CA ALA A 929 -9.70 -49.24 -26.19
C ALA A 929 -8.50 -50.06 -25.63
N PRO A 930 -8.71 -51.19 -24.93
CA PRO A 930 -7.65 -51.99 -24.31
C PRO A 930 -6.47 -52.32 -25.25
N ASP A 931 -6.79 -52.63 -26.51
CA ASP A 931 -5.84 -53.14 -27.50
C ASP A 931 -5.45 -52.06 -28.55
N SER A 932 -5.45 -50.76 -28.18
CA SER A 932 -5.23 -49.64 -29.12
C SER A 932 -3.90 -48.89 -28.94
N GLU A 933 -3.18 -48.70 -30.05
CA GLU A 933 -1.88 -48.00 -30.15
C GLU A 933 -2.03 -46.45 -30.05
N GLN A 934 -2.57 -45.95 -28.94
CA GLN A 934 -2.78 -44.51 -28.72
C GLN A 934 -1.67 -43.87 -27.87
N THR A 935 -1.49 -42.55 -28.02
CA THR A 935 -0.46 -41.77 -27.33
C THR A 935 -0.65 -41.84 -25.80
N LEU A 936 0.32 -42.45 -25.11
CA LEU A 936 0.29 -42.57 -23.65
C LEU A 936 0.45 -41.20 -22.97
N LEU A 937 -0.38 -40.97 -21.96
CA LEU A 937 -0.45 -39.71 -21.21
C LEU A 937 0.36 -39.77 -19.91
N GLU A 938 1.07 -38.69 -19.63
CA GLU A 938 1.78 -38.43 -18.38
C GLU A 938 0.79 -37.88 -17.33
N ALA A 939 -0.12 -38.75 -16.87
CA ALA A 939 -1.17 -38.43 -15.91
C ALA A 939 -1.73 -39.69 -15.22
N PRO A 940 -2.00 -39.66 -13.90
CA PRO A 940 -2.60 -40.80 -13.19
C PRO A 940 -3.96 -41.23 -13.75
N ALA A 941 -4.20 -42.54 -13.77
CA ALA A 941 -5.43 -43.16 -14.29
C ALA A 941 -6.72 -42.58 -13.68
N GLN A 942 -6.71 -42.36 -12.37
CA GLN A 942 -7.80 -41.77 -11.58
C GLN A 942 -8.18 -40.36 -12.08
N PHE A 943 -7.17 -39.50 -12.31
CA PHE A 943 -7.39 -38.13 -12.79
C PHE A 943 -7.93 -38.10 -14.22
N LEU A 944 -7.40 -38.97 -15.09
CA LEU A 944 -7.90 -39.16 -16.45
C LEU A 944 -9.36 -39.62 -16.45
N LEU A 945 -9.72 -40.57 -15.58
CA LEU A 945 -11.07 -41.08 -15.43
C LEU A 945 -12.04 -40.01 -14.91
N GLU A 946 -11.73 -39.31 -13.81
CA GLU A 946 -12.61 -38.25 -13.27
C GLU A 946 -12.80 -37.12 -14.29
N SER A 947 -11.73 -36.74 -15.01
CA SER A 947 -11.80 -35.74 -16.08
C SER A 947 -12.59 -36.21 -17.30
N PHE A 948 -12.50 -37.49 -17.67
CA PHE A 948 -13.32 -38.09 -18.74
C PHE A 948 -14.78 -38.12 -18.34
N LEU A 949 -15.12 -38.56 -17.13
CA LEU A 949 -16.49 -38.63 -16.63
C LEU A 949 -17.13 -37.23 -16.58
N GLN A 950 -16.44 -36.21 -16.08
CA GLN A 950 -16.99 -34.85 -16.03
C GLN A 950 -17.32 -34.27 -17.42
N ASN A 951 -16.54 -34.59 -18.45
CA ASN A 951 -16.66 -33.95 -19.77
C ASN A 951 -17.38 -34.81 -20.83
N CYS A 952 -17.33 -36.14 -20.72
CA CYS A 952 -17.81 -37.08 -21.73
C CYS A 952 -18.97 -38.00 -21.29
N SER A 953 -19.48 -37.89 -20.05
CA SER A 953 -20.60 -38.73 -19.59
C SER A 953 -21.90 -38.59 -20.39
N HIS A 954 -22.09 -37.51 -21.15
CA HIS A 954 -23.18 -37.38 -22.13
C HIS A 954 -23.17 -38.51 -23.20
N ARG A 955 -22.00 -39.14 -23.45
CA ARG A 955 -21.83 -40.28 -24.34
C ARG A 955 -22.08 -41.62 -23.65
N LEU A 956 -21.77 -41.70 -22.34
CA LEU A 956 -21.95 -42.91 -21.53
C LEU A 956 -23.43 -43.09 -21.15
N PHE A 957 -24.06 -42.04 -20.62
CA PHE A 957 -25.43 -42.07 -20.08
C PHE A 957 -26.37 -41.15 -20.89
N PRO A 958 -26.57 -41.38 -22.20
CA PRO A 958 -27.35 -40.47 -23.05
C PRO A 958 -28.83 -40.38 -22.65
N LYS A 959 -29.35 -41.31 -21.83
CA LYS A 959 -30.70 -41.26 -21.26
C LYS A 959 -30.82 -40.43 -19.98
N ALA A 960 -29.69 -40.05 -19.37
CA ALA A 960 -29.64 -39.26 -18.15
C ALA A 960 -29.51 -37.75 -18.41
N VAL A 961 -28.99 -37.37 -19.58
CA VAL A 961 -28.76 -35.98 -20.00
C VAL A 961 -30.06 -35.17 -19.89
N GLN A 962 -30.04 -34.17 -19.02
CA GLN A 962 -31.16 -33.27 -18.69
C GLN A 962 -32.42 -33.99 -18.13
N ASN A 963 -32.32 -35.28 -17.77
CA ASN A 963 -33.44 -36.13 -17.33
C ASN A 963 -33.48 -36.31 -15.80
N ARG A 964 -33.77 -35.23 -15.07
CA ARG A 964 -33.82 -35.24 -13.59
C ARG A 964 -34.79 -36.26 -12.98
N ASN A 965 -35.81 -36.68 -13.73
CA ASN A 965 -36.81 -37.66 -13.28
C ASN A 965 -36.26 -39.10 -13.23
N ASN A 966 -35.18 -39.40 -13.98
CA ASN A 966 -34.58 -40.73 -14.05
C ASN A 966 -33.07 -40.61 -13.83
N PRO A 967 -32.58 -40.44 -12.58
CA PRO A 967 -31.16 -40.25 -12.31
C PRO A 967 -30.31 -41.47 -12.69
N VAL A 968 -28.98 -41.30 -12.72
CA VAL A 968 -28.01 -42.40 -12.72
C VAL A 968 -27.83 -42.87 -11.28
N LEU A 969 -27.97 -44.17 -11.02
CA LEU A 969 -27.68 -44.76 -9.72
C LEU A 969 -26.15 -44.93 -9.57
N SER A 970 -25.55 -44.37 -8.52
CA SER A 970 -24.16 -44.58 -8.14
C SER A 970 -24.10 -45.22 -6.76
N ILE A 971 -23.39 -46.33 -6.64
CA ILE A 971 -23.33 -47.13 -5.40
C ILE A 971 -21.99 -46.94 -4.70
N ASP A 972 -22.06 -46.76 -3.38
CA ASP A 972 -20.98 -46.55 -2.40
C ASP A 972 -20.10 -45.30 -2.57
N SER A 973 -19.85 -44.82 -3.79
CA SER A 973 -19.14 -43.57 -4.06
C SER A 973 -19.88 -42.64 -5.03
N TYR A 974 -19.75 -41.33 -4.79
CA TYR A 974 -20.17 -40.28 -5.72
C TYR A 974 -19.03 -39.90 -6.68
N LEU A 975 -19.37 -39.82 -7.97
CA LEU A 975 -18.49 -39.37 -9.06
C LEU A 975 -19.18 -38.27 -9.87
N ASN A 976 -18.40 -37.32 -10.40
CA ASN A 976 -18.91 -36.23 -11.21
C ASN A 976 -19.13 -36.66 -12.67
N LEU A 977 -20.40 -36.64 -13.12
CA LEU A 977 -20.86 -37.09 -14.44
C LEU A 977 -21.37 -35.94 -15.34
N SER A 978 -20.95 -34.68 -15.11
CA SER A 978 -21.50 -33.44 -15.70
C SER A 978 -22.74 -32.88 -14.94
N PRO A 979 -22.88 -31.53 -14.83
CA PRO A 979 -24.09 -30.89 -14.29
C PRO A 979 -25.38 -31.21 -15.06
N GLU A 980 -25.29 -31.72 -16.30
CA GLU A 980 -26.47 -32.17 -17.06
C GLU A 980 -27.05 -33.50 -16.56
N ILE A 981 -26.31 -34.27 -15.76
CA ILE A 981 -26.68 -35.61 -15.30
C ILE A 981 -26.89 -35.59 -13.78
N THR A 982 -28.07 -36.04 -13.34
CA THR A 982 -28.41 -36.15 -11.91
C THR A 982 -28.01 -37.52 -11.38
N VAL A 983 -27.30 -37.56 -10.24
CA VAL A 983 -26.79 -38.79 -9.61
C VAL A 983 -27.62 -39.11 -8.36
N CYS A 984 -28.17 -40.31 -8.28
CA CYS A 984 -28.74 -40.85 -7.05
C CYS A 984 -27.66 -41.68 -6.33
N TYR A 985 -27.27 -41.23 -5.13
CA TYR A 985 -26.28 -41.92 -4.31
C TYR A 985 -26.95 -42.93 -3.36
N ILE A 986 -26.43 -44.15 -3.31
CA ILE A 986 -26.86 -45.20 -2.36
C ILE A 986 -25.64 -45.92 -1.79
N ASN A 987 -25.61 -46.12 -0.47
CA ASN A 987 -24.62 -46.92 0.24
C ASN A 987 -25.12 -48.37 0.38
N SER A 988 -24.27 -49.37 0.13
CA SER A 988 -24.62 -50.80 0.12
C SER A 988 -24.64 -51.46 1.50
N ARG A 989 -24.04 -50.81 2.52
CA ARG A 989 -23.80 -51.43 3.83
C ARG A 989 -25.11 -51.63 4.62
N PRO A 990 -25.26 -52.72 5.39
CA PRO A 990 -26.55 -53.18 5.92
C PRO A 990 -27.22 -52.27 6.97
N HIS A 991 -26.48 -51.31 7.54
CA HIS A 991 -27.00 -50.33 8.50
C HIS A 991 -27.10 -48.90 7.93
N SER A 992 -27.00 -48.75 6.61
CA SER A 992 -26.97 -47.43 5.97
C SER A 992 -28.35 -46.77 5.83
N THR A 993 -28.42 -45.48 6.15
CA THR A 993 -29.60 -44.62 6.00
C THR A 993 -29.63 -44.00 4.60
N ASN A 994 -30.23 -44.73 3.66
CA ASN A 994 -30.39 -44.31 2.26
C ASN A 994 -31.69 -43.54 2.01
N LEU A 995 -31.74 -42.81 0.88
CA LEU A 995 -32.97 -42.16 0.39
C LEU A 995 -34.03 -43.21 0.01
N ASN A 996 -35.30 -42.81 0.11
CA ASN A 996 -36.41 -43.66 -0.32
C ASN A 996 -36.46 -43.71 -1.86
N HIS A 997 -36.25 -44.90 -2.42
CA HIS A 997 -36.21 -45.14 -3.87
C HIS A 997 -37.52 -45.75 -4.42
N GLN A 998 -38.57 -45.83 -3.60
CA GLN A 998 -39.86 -46.39 -4.00
C GLN A 998 -40.50 -45.57 -5.13
N GLY A 999 -40.62 -46.18 -6.31
CA GLY A 999 -41.20 -45.55 -7.50
C GLY A 999 -40.20 -44.91 -8.46
N LEU A 1000 -38.91 -44.81 -8.09
CA LEU A 1000 -37.87 -44.34 -9.00
C LEU A 1000 -37.54 -45.38 -10.08
N VAL A 1001 -37.15 -44.88 -11.26
CA VAL A 1001 -36.60 -45.67 -12.36
C VAL A 1001 -35.32 -44.98 -12.85
N PHE A 1002 -34.23 -45.73 -12.94
CA PHE A 1002 -32.90 -45.18 -13.22
C PHE A 1002 -32.56 -45.23 -14.71
N SER A 1003 -31.88 -44.20 -15.21
CA SER A 1003 -31.43 -44.10 -16.61
C SER A 1003 -30.05 -44.72 -16.85
N GLY A 1004 -29.35 -45.07 -15.77
CA GLY A 1004 -28.10 -45.82 -15.78
C GLY A 1004 -27.66 -46.28 -14.40
N LEU A 1005 -26.62 -47.12 -14.36
CA LEU A 1005 -25.99 -47.65 -13.16
C LEU A 1005 -24.47 -47.44 -13.26
N LEU A 1006 -23.86 -46.87 -12.23
CA LEU A 1006 -22.43 -46.66 -12.08
C LEU A 1006 -21.90 -47.47 -10.89
N LEU A 1007 -20.92 -48.31 -11.18
CA LEU A 1007 -20.27 -49.22 -10.24
C LEU A 1007 -18.75 -48.95 -10.27
N TYR A 1008 -18.25 -48.21 -9.27
CA TYR A 1008 -16.82 -47.86 -9.15
C TYR A 1008 -16.18 -48.63 -8.00
N LEU A 1009 -15.17 -49.46 -8.32
CA LEU A 1009 -14.35 -50.21 -7.35
C LEU A 1009 -15.18 -50.89 -6.23
N CYS A 1010 -16.25 -51.58 -6.63
CA CYS A 1010 -17.34 -51.97 -5.72
C CYS A 1010 -16.88 -52.76 -4.48
N ASP A 1011 -17.39 -52.32 -3.32
CA ASP A 1011 -17.24 -53.05 -2.07
C ASP A 1011 -17.86 -54.47 -2.17
N SER A 1012 -17.32 -55.36 -1.35
CA SER A 1012 -17.83 -56.70 -1.08
C SER A 1012 -19.33 -56.73 -0.75
N PHE A 1013 -19.84 -55.70 -0.05
CA PHE A 1013 -21.24 -55.57 0.35
C PHE A 1013 -22.22 -55.34 -0.82
N VAL A 1014 -21.75 -54.87 -1.99
CA VAL A 1014 -22.58 -54.82 -3.20
C VAL A 1014 -22.87 -56.26 -3.66
N VAL A 1015 -24.15 -56.65 -3.75
CA VAL A 1015 -24.59 -58.00 -4.12
C VAL A 1015 -25.76 -57.96 -5.11
N SER A 1016 -25.94 -59.02 -5.91
CA SER A 1016 -27.07 -59.16 -6.86
C SER A 1016 -28.43 -58.84 -6.22
N GLY A 1017 -28.72 -59.39 -5.03
CA GLY A 1017 -29.97 -59.14 -4.29
C GLY A 1017 -30.17 -57.72 -3.73
N LEU A 1018 -29.18 -56.84 -3.86
CA LEU A 1018 -29.33 -55.39 -3.69
C LEU A 1018 -29.71 -54.73 -5.02
N LEU A 1019 -29.02 -55.08 -6.12
CA LEU A 1019 -29.25 -54.51 -7.45
C LEU A 1019 -30.66 -54.83 -7.99
N LYS A 1020 -31.11 -56.08 -7.81
CA LYS A 1020 -32.45 -56.57 -8.21
C LYS A 1020 -33.63 -55.90 -7.46
N ARG A 1021 -33.37 -54.91 -6.60
CA ARG A 1021 -34.38 -54.02 -5.96
C ARG A 1021 -34.67 -52.76 -6.77
N PHE A 1022 -33.73 -52.34 -7.61
CA PHE A 1022 -33.84 -51.13 -8.42
C PHE A 1022 -34.50 -51.43 -9.77
N ARG A 1023 -35.07 -50.39 -10.40
CA ARG A 1023 -35.71 -50.51 -11.72
C ARG A 1023 -34.97 -49.62 -12.70
N PHE A 1024 -34.66 -50.14 -13.87
CA PHE A 1024 -33.95 -49.41 -14.92
C PHE A 1024 -34.82 -49.20 -16.15
N LEU A 1025 -34.56 -48.13 -16.89
CA LEU A 1025 -35.16 -47.95 -18.22
C LEU A 1025 -34.60 -49.01 -19.18
N LYS A 1026 -35.45 -49.60 -20.03
CA LYS A 1026 -35.01 -50.44 -21.17
C LYS A 1026 -33.96 -49.70 -21.99
N GLY A 1027 -32.76 -50.26 -22.15
CA GLY A 1027 -31.62 -49.60 -22.78
C GLY A 1027 -31.01 -48.44 -21.98
N ALA A 1028 -31.10 -48.45 -20.65
CA ALA A 1028 -30.21 -47.72 -19.74
C ALA A 1028 -28.76 -48.20 -19.91
N THR A 1029 -27.77 -47.37 -19.52
CA THR A 1029 -26.35 -47.77 -19.55
C THR A 1029 -25.86 -48.18 -18.16
N LEU A 1030 -25.20 -49.34 -18.08
CA LEU A 1030 -24.35 -49.75 -16.96
C LEU A 1030 -22.90 -49.35 -17.28
N CYS A 1031 -22.16 -48.89 -16.27
CA CYS A 1031 -20.71 -48.70 -16.33
C CYS A 1031 -20.07 -49.33 -15.09
N VAL A 1032 -19.20 -50.34 -15.28
CA VAL A 1032 -18.45 -51.02 -14.22
C VAL A 1032 -16.97 -50.68 -14.36
N ILE A 1033 -16.37 -50.10 -13.32
CA ILE A 1033 -14.98 -49.62 -13.28
C ILE A 1033 -14.18 -50.42 -12.23
N CYS A 1034 -13.04 -50.97 -12.64
CA CYS A 1034 -12.20 -51.88 -11.85
C CYS A 1034 -10.71 -51.63 -12.07
N GLN A 1035 -9.87 -52.13 -11.16
CA GLN A 1035 -8.40 -51.99 -11.24
C GLN A 1035 -7.78 -52.85 -12.36
N ASP A 1036 -8.40 -53.97 -12.73
CA ASP A 1036 -7.91 -54.85 -13.79
C ASP A 1036 -9.06 -55.59 -14.51
N ARG A 1037 -8.77 -56.18 -15.68
CA ARG A 1037 -9.74 -56.93 -16.50
C ARG A 1037 -10.26 -58.18 -15.78
N SER A 1038 -9.51 -58.77 -14.84
CA SER A 1038 -9.92 -59.95 -14.07
C SER A 1038 -10.99 -59.60 -13.05
N SER A 1039 -10.75 -58.58 -12.21
CA SER A 1039 -11.70 -58.07 -11.22
C SER A 1039 -12.98 -57.56 -11.87
N LEU A 1040 -12.86 -56.95 -13.06
CA LEU A 1040 -14.01 -56.52 -13.86
C LEU A 1040 -14.92 -57.70 -14.23
N ARG A 1041 -14.36 -58.77 -14.81
CA ARG A 1041 -15.11 -59.98 -15.20
C ARG A 1041 -15.66 -60.73 -13.98
N GLN A 1042 -14.87 -60.84 -12.91
CA GLN A 1042 -15.33 -61.41 -11.64
C GLN A 1042 -16.50 -60.63 -11.05
N THR A 1043 -16.49 -59.29 -11.12
CA THR A 1043 -17.57 -58.43 -10.60
C THR A 1043 -18.86 -58.60 -11.39
N ILE A 1044 -18.79 -58.76 -12.72
CA ILE A 1044 -19.96 -59.02 -13.57
C ILE A 1044 -20.65 -60.33 -13.17
N VAL A 1045 -19.87 -61.41 -13.01
CA VAL A 1045 -20.38 -62.72 -12.58
C VAL A 1045 -20.89 -62.70 -11.13
N ARG A 1046 -20.14 -62.07 -10.22
CA ARG A 1046 -20.49 -61.92 -8.78
C ARG A 1046 -21.81 -61.18 -8.55
N LEU A 1047 -22.18 -60.31 -9.48
CA LEU A 1047 -23.40 -59.48 -9.40
C LEU A 1047 -24.52 -59.97 -10.32
N GLU A 1048 -24.36 -61.12 -10.98
CA GLU A 1048 -25.35 -61.72 -11.90
C GLU A 1048 -25.81 -60.77 -13.03
N LEU A 1049 -24.92 -59.86 -13.47
CA LEU A 1049 -25.30 -58.75 -14.35
C LEU A 1049 -25.63 -59.18 -15.79
N GLU A 1050 -25.22 -60.37 -16.21
CA GLU A 1050 -25.52 -60.92 -17.54
C GLU A 1050 -27.01 -61.33 -17.71
N ASP A 1051 -27.77 -61.47 -16.61
CA ASP A 1051 -29.22 -61.74 -16.62
C ASP A 1051 -30.03 -60.58 -17.24
N GLU A 1052 -29.63 -59.34 -16.93
CA GLU A 1052 -30.41 -58.11 -17.21
C GLU A 1052 -29.71 -57.14 -18.18
N TRP A 1053 -28.40 -57.30 -18.42
CA TRP A 1053 -27.58 -56.35 -19.19
C TRP A 1053 -26.83 -57.03 -20.35
N GLN A 1054 -27.04 -56.51 -21.57
CA GLN A 1054 -26.27 -56.90 -22.75
C GLN A 1054 -24.92 -56.16 -22.80
N PHE A 1055 -23.83 -56.93 -22.76
CA PHE A 1055 -22.45 -56.47 -22.95
C PHE A 1055 -21.93 -56.74 -24.37
N ARG A 1056 -20.85 -56.06 -24.77
CA ARG A 1056 -20.13 -56.30 -26.04
C ARG A 1056 -18.64 -56.02 -25.89
N LEU A 1057 -17.80 -56.74 -26.64
CA LEU A 1057 -16.33 -56.58 -26.62
C LEU A 1057 -15.86 -55.17 -27.00
N ARG A 1058 -16.58 -54.46 -27.87
CA ARG A 1058 -16.28 -53.06 -28.27
C ARG A 1058 -16.74 -51.99 -27.27
N ASP A 1059 -17.43 -52.41 -26.21
CA ASP A 1059 -17.98 -51.53 -25.18
C ASP A 1059 -17.09 -51.60 -23.90
N GLU A 1060 -15.88 -52.20 -23.99
CA GLU A 1060 -14.78 -52.26 -22.99
C GLU A 1060 -13.71 -51.20 -23.27
N PHE A 1061 -13.22 -50.53 -22.22
CA PHE A 1061 -12.33 -49.36 -22.28
C PHE A 1061 -11.24 -49.40 -21.20
N GLN A 1062 -10.16 -48.64 -21.40
CA GLN A 1062 -9.14 -48.37 -20.38
C GLN A 1062 -8.70 -46.90 -20.37
N THR A 1063 -8.13 -46.42 -19.26
CA THR A 1063 -7.52 -45.08 -19.21
C THR A 1063 -6.21 -45.01 -20.00
N ALA A 1064 -5.96 -43.89 -20.66
CA ALA A 1064 -4.81 -43.71 -21.57
C ALA A 1064 -3.49 -43.28 -20.86
N ASN A 1065 -3.32 -43.62 -19.58
CA ASN A 1065 -2.12 -43.30 -18.81
C ASN A 1065 -0.92 -44.17 -19.21
N CYS A 1066 0.29 -43.72 -18.85
CA CYS A 1066 1.50 -44.50 -19.06
C CYS A 1066 1.53 -45.78 -18.19
N SER A 1067 2.33 -46.76 -18.64
CA SER A 1067 2.38 -48.12 -18.09
C SER A 1067 2.85 -48.22 -16.63
N GLU A 1068 3.50 -47.19 -16.09
CA GLU A 1068 3.93 -47.14 -14.69
C GLU A 1068 2.75 -46.98 -13.71
N ASP A 1069 1.72 -46.21 -14.08
CA ASP A 1069 0.61 -45.83 -13.17
C ASP A 1069 -0.49 -46.91 -13.03
N ARG A 1070 -0.44 -47.98 -13.85
CA ARG A 1070 -1.50 -49.00 -14.08
C ARG A 1070 -2.84 -48.42 -14.59
N PRO A 1071 -3.35 -48.83 -15.76
CA PRO A 1071 -4.62 -48.31 -16.27
C PRO A 1071 -5.84 -48.85 -15.52
N LEU A 1072 -6.86 -48.02 -15.33
CA LEU A 1072 -8.17 -48.43 -14.85
C LEU A 1072 -9.00 -48.95 -16.02
N TYR A 1073 -9.65 -50.10 -15.83
CA TYR A 1073 -10.49 -50.75 -16.83
C TYR A 1073 -11.96 -50.52 -16.55
N PHE A 1074 -12.76 -50.28 -17.59
CA PHE A 1074 -14.21 -50.24 -17.44
C PHE A 1074 -14.97 -50.80 -18.63
N LEU A 1075 -16.12 -51.41 -18.33
CA LEU A 1075 -17.03 -52.02 -19.30
C LEU A 1075 -18.38 -51.34 -19.22
N THR A 1076 -18.96 -51.07 -20.38
CA THR A 1076 -20.33 -50.57 -20.50
C THR A 1076 -21.28 -51.64 -21.02
N GLY A 1077 -22.50 -51.66 -20.49
CA GLY A 1077 -23.56 -52.60 -20.85
C GLY A 1077 -24.89 -51.89 -21.02
N ARG A 1078 -25.86 -52.54 -21.67
CA ARG A 1078 -27.21 -51.96 -21.89
C ARG A 1078 -28.30 -52.85 -21.31
N HIS A 1079 -29.19 -52.27 -20.52
CA HIS A 1079 -30.33 -53.00 -19.96
C HIS A 1079 -31.23 -53.52 -21.09
N VAL A 1080 -31.70 -54.76 -20.97
CA VAL A 1080 -32.56 -55.43 -21.95
C VAL A 1080 -33.95 -54.79 -22.04
#